data_AF-A0A7K0PNZ2-F1
#
_entry.id   AF-A0A7K0PNZ2-F1
#
_cell.length_a   1.000
_cell.length_b   1.000
_cell.length_c   1.000
_cell.angle_alpha   90.00
_cell.angle_beta   90.00
_cell.angle_gamma   90.00
#
_symmetry.space_group_name_H-M   'P 1'
#
loop_
_entity.id
_entity.type
_entity.pdbx_description
1 polymer ?
#
loop_
_entity_poly.entity_id
_entity_poly.type
_entity_poly.pdbx_seq_one_letter_code
_entity_poly.pdbx_strand_id
1 'polypeptide(L)'
;MKSVTSRRITIISFCTVLAIFSSSGFAWAAGISSQSDLQAISIDGDYVLTSTINLDNTFVPISEFKGTINGAGYSIIMTASLSKPIFILLTDAKIEDLSLNAKINSGDILIGALAGTSTNSQISDINLTGTISGGNKTGGLIGSVDATSSISNITVSNLTLEGGTQGTGAISATNAGQISNVTVSQDVTIHGSSNTGGIAGINSGTITNATFDGNVKGYEILGGIAGQNSGSIIDATYGANADIVNDGVNFTYRYIGGITGKNSGTISGADINGDVMGLEKIGGVAGENEATGVITNSVMNGKVFGDPLSPLHESYLYLGNEMGGIVGLNEGKVRNSTVNTTAQIEGTASVGGVVGKNQSAGEIRNSTVKATILAIYNAGGIAGVNDVLSLIHTSSVNAVINASFPVGGIAGTNAGNIYNSRSSSNINGDGYVGGIAGLNSGTIVNAVVSERSRINGNGATGGAVGVNTGTVFKVLINGEVSAFRLAAGVVGINSGTVYLSNFSGKLDGEITQNNSENIDGGTTNQVTSKILDLMSDAKVETILISEEATIQVAEDIIQSLIDFGITTSLPEDSNVYQIALDSNDFAKTQFKSGSSIQMKIQGTPEQTQSLWMISSLGKIFKFGDITFDVNGSAVLPVLNLTKEDNLQFVWGSEISPIYNSDNEIESLSVGSSTGILNIEVKD
;
A
#
# COMPACT_ATOMS: atom_id res chain seq x y z
N MET A 1 -56.57 -18.60 -87.66
CA MET A 1 -56.64 -17.73 -86.48
C MET A 1 -55.22 -17.29 -86.13
N LYS A 2 -55.00 -15.97 -86.14
CA LYS A 2 -53.77 -15.13 -86.05
C LYS A 2 -52.51 -15.82 -85.45
N SER A 3 -51.51 -16.14 -86.30
CA SER A 3 -50.24 -15.42 -86.59
C SER A 3 -49.11 -15.67 -85.56
N VAL A 4 -48.03 -16.45 -85.84
CA VAL A 4 -46.79 -16.08 -86.61
C VAL A 4 -46.04 -14.97 -85.84
N THR A 5 -44.77 -15.02 -85.37
CA THR A 5 -43.51 -15.66 -85.82
C THR A 5 -42.36 -15.46 -84.80
N SER A 6 -41.42 -16.41 -84.78
CA SER A 6 -39.94 -16.31 -84.74
C SER A 6 -39.14 -15.49 -83.70
N ARG A 7 -38.16 -16.20 -83.09
CA ARG A 7 -36.72 -15.89 -82.92
C ARG A 7 -36.30 -14.51 -82.36
N ARG A 8 -35.53 -14.53 -81.26
CA ARG A 8 -34.07 -14.28 -81.22
C ARG A 8 -33.54 -14.27 -79.77
N ILE A 9 -32.43 -14.97 -79.57
CA ILE A 9 -31.50 -14.78 -78.46
C ILE A 9 -30.86 -13.40 -78.63
N THR A 10 -30.94 -12.55 -77.61
CA THR A 10 -30.12 -11.34 -77.48
C THR A 10 -29.62 -11.28 -76.04
N ILE A 11 -28.30 -11.43 -75.90
CA ILE A 11 -27.52 -11.12 -74.70
C ILE A 11 -27.73 -9.63 -74.39
N ILE A 12 -28.32 -9.30 -73.25
CA ILE A 12 -28.37 -7.93 -72.74
C ILE A 12 -27.59 -7.87 -71.43
N SER A 13 -26.37 -7.38 -71.59
CA SER A 13 -25.54 -6.59 -70.69
C SER A 13 -25.86 -6.62 -69.18
N PHE A 14 -24.94 -7.28 -68.46
CA PHE A 14 -24.56 -7.01 -67.08
C PHE A 14 -24.15 -5.53 -66.92
N CYS A 15 -25.09 -4.64 -66.64
CA CYS A 15 -24.84 -3.27 -66.16
C CYS A 15 -26.19 -2.60 -65.95
N THR A 16 -26.72 -2.58 -64.70
CA THR A 16 -27.75 -1.65 -64.13
C THR A 16 -28.61 -2.25 -63.01
N VAL A 17 -28.06 -3.09 -62.13
CA VAL A 17 -28.66 -3.37 -60.80
C VAL A 17 -27.62 -3.18 -59.68
N LEU A 18 -26.74 -2.19 -59.84
CA LEU A 18 -25.71 -1.82 -58.85
C LEU A 18 -25.85 -0.34 -58.49
N ALA A 19 -27.04 0.09 -58.07
CA ALA A 19 -27.26 1.48 -57.68
C ALA A 19 -28.45 1.70 -56.74
N ILE A 20 -28.78 0.74 -55.84
CA ILE A 20 -29.73 1.00 -54.73
C ILE A 20 -29.34 0.15 -53.50
N PHE A 21 -28.13 0.34 -52.98
CA PHE A 21 -27.73 -0.02 -51.61
C PHE A 21 -26.58 0.92 -51.20
N SER A 22 -26.87 2.22 -51.10
CA SER A 22 -25.92 3.21 -50.59
C SER A 22 -26.63 4.09 -49.56
N SER A 23 -26.97 3.52 -48.42
CA SER A 23 -27.37 4.28 -47.22
C SER A 23 -27.17 3.53 -45.89
N SER A 24 -26.42 2.43 -45.87
CA SER A 24 -25.81 1.87 -44.66
C SER A 24 -24.35 1.58 -44.98
N GLY A 25 -23.43 2.33 -44.38
CA GLY A 25 -21.99 2.31 -44.68
C GLY A 25 -21.30 0.99 -44.40
N PHE A 26 -21.43 0.04 -45.34
CA PHE A 26 -20.55 -1.12 -45.45
C PHE A 26 -19.51 -0.81 -46.53
N ALA A 27 -18.45 -0.11 -46.14
CA ALA A 27 -17.20 -0.20 -46.88
C ALA A 27 -16.66 -1.62 -46.64
N TRP A 28 -16.38 -2.36 -47.70
CA TRP A 28 -15.74 -3.68 -47.56
C TRP A 28 -14.30 -3.43 -47.12
N ALA A 29 -13.89 -3.99 -45.98
CA ALA A 29 -12.50 -3.95 -45.54
C ALA A 29 -11.61 -4.55 -46.64
N ALA A 30 -10.52 -3.88 -46.97
CA ALA A 30 -9.60 -4.34 -48.00
C ALA A 30 -8.82 -5.56 -47.51
N GLY A 31 -8.74 -6.60 -48.35
CA GLY A 31 -8.02 -7.83 -48.01
C GLY A 31 -6.51 -7.66 -48.07
N ILE A 32 -5.80 -8.11 -47.04
CA ILE A 32 -4.34 -8.24 -47.02
C ILE A 32 -4.00 -9.73 -47.11
N SER A 33 -3.19 -10.11 -48.10
CA SER A 33 -2.82 -11.51 -48.34
C SER A 33 -1.30 -11.75 -48.43
N SER A 34 -0.52 -10.68 -48.48
CA SER A 34 0.93 -10.74 -48.64
C SER A 34 1.66 -9.60 -47.91
N GLN A 35 2.98 -9.73 -47.78
CA GLN A 35 3.84 -8.66 -47.25
C GLN A 35 3.67 -7.37 -48.06
N SER A 36 3.60 -7.47 -49.39
CA SER A 36 3.42 -6.31 -50.28
C SER A 36 2.09 -5.60 -50.03
N ASP A 37 1.01 -6.35 -49.76
CA ASP A 37 -0.29 -5.74 -49.44
C ASP A 37 -0.20 -4.98 -48.12
N LEU A 38 0.43 -5.57 -47.10
CA LEU A 38 0.62 -4.93 -45.78
C LEU A 38 1.47 -3.66 -45.88
N GLN A 39 2.53 -3.67 -46.71
CA GLN A 39 3.38 -2.49 -46.92
C GLN A 39 2.70 -1.38 -47.73
N ALA A 40 1.63 -1.71 -48.47
CA ALA A 40 0.93 -0.78 -49.36
C ALA A 40 -0.36 -0.19 -48.75
N ILE A 41 -0.64 -0.49 -47.48
CA ILE A 41 -1.84 0.03 -46.80
C ILE A 41 -1.83 1.56 -46.75
N SER A 42 -3.02 2.16 -46.82
CA SER A 42 -3.20 3.57 -46.49
C SER A 42 -3.13 3.76 -44.97
N ILE A 43 -2.73 4.96 -44.56
CA ILE A 43 -2.56 5.30 -43.16
C ILE A 43 -3.84 5.14 -42.33
N ASP A 44 -5.02 5.32 -42.93
CA ASP A 44 -6.34 5.37 -42.28
C ASP A 44 -7.35 4.36 -42.85
N GLY A 45 -6.87 3.32 -43.55
CA GLY A 45 -7.75 2.34 -44.20
C GLY A 45 -8.26 1.23 -43.27
N ASP A 46 -9.36 0.60 -43.66
CA ASP A 46 -9.92 -0.58 -42.98
C ASP A 46 -9.52 -1.87 -43.71
N TYR A 47 -8.88 -2.79 -42.98
CA TYR A 47 -8.27 -3.99 -43.54
C TYR A 47 -8.65 -5.25 -42.79
N VAL A 48 -8.68 -6.36 -43.53
CA VAL A 48 -8.83 -7.71 -42.97
C VAL A 48 -7.75 -8.63 -43.56
N LEU A 49 -7.07 -9.41 -42.72
CA LEU A 49 -6.19 -10.47 -43.22
C LEU A 49 -7.03 -11.56 -43.89
N THR A 50 -6.57 -12.02 -45.04
CA THR A 50 -7.18 -13.12 -45.81
C THR A 50 -6.29 -14.37 -45.87
N SER A 51 -5.07 -14.24 -45.36
CA SER A 51 -4.10 -15.32 -45.20
C SER A 51 -3.03 -14.94 -44.19
N THR A 52 -2.24 -15.92 -43.74
CA THR A 52 -1.02 -15.67 -42.97
C THR A 52 -0.01 -14.87 -43.81
N ILE A 53 0.60 -13.87 -43.19
CA ILE A 53 1.57 -12.96 -43.81
C ILE A 53 2.97 -13.28 -43.29
N ASN A 54 3.91 -13.55 -44.20
CA ASN A 54 5.32 -13.76 -43.84
C ASN A 54 6.10 -12.48 -44.11
N LEU A 55 6.79 -11.96 -43.10
CA LEU A 55 7.69 -10.82 -43.19
C LEU A 55 9.13 -11.32 -43.30
N ASP A 56 9.83 -10.90 -44.35
CA ASP A 56 11.26 -11.13 -44.53
C ASP A 56 12.08 -9.89 -44.16
N ASN A 57 13.39 -9.93 -44.39
CA ASN A 57 14.30 -8.84 -44.06
C ASN A 57 14.19 -7.61 -44.99
N THR A 58 13.33 -7.68 -46.01
CA THR A 58 13.04 -6.56 -46.92
C THR A 58 11.83 -5.75 -46.48
N PHE A 59 11.09 -6.22 -45.47
CA PHE A 59 9.97 -5.48 -44.91
C PHE A 59 10.42 -4.12 -44.38
N VAL A 60 9.75 -3.08 -44.84
CA VAL A 60 9.95 -1.70 -44.41
C VAL A 60 8.85 -1.36 -43.40
N PRO A 61 9.19 -0.96 -42.16
CA PRO A 61 8.22 -0.57 -41.14
C PRO A 61 7.28 0.53 -41.60
N ILE A 62 6.02 0.44 -41.18
CA ILE A 62 4.99 1.43 -41.47
C ILE A 62 5.15 2.56 -40.46
N SER A 63 5.32 3.79 -40.94
CA SER A 63 5.69 4.93 -40.09
C SER A 63 4.59 5.33 -39.11
N GLU A 64 3.35 5.34 -39.56
CA GLU A 64 2.17 5.62 -38.75
C GLU A 64 0.98 4.88 -39.34
N PHE A 65 0.09 4.38 -38.48
CA PHE A 65 -1.17 3.79 -38.87
C PHE A 65 -2.29 4.25 -37.92
N LYS A 66 -3.46 4.53 -38.49
CA LYS A 66 -4.67 5.09 -37.87
C LYS A 66 -5.95 4.36 -38.25
N GLY A 67 -5.84 3.35 -39.09
CA GLY A 67 -6.97 2.59 -39.59
C GLY A 67 -7.30 1.39 -38.71
N THR A 68 -8.03 0.46 -39.30
CA THR A 68 -8.41 -0.82 -38.68
C THR A 68 -7.68 -1.98 -39.35
N ILE A 69 -7.13 -2.90 -38.56
CA ILE A 69 -6.69 -4.22 -39.04
C ILE A 69 -7.38 -5.28 -38.19
N ASN A 70 -8.22 -6.09 -38.84
CA ASN A 70 -8.74 -7.32 -38.25
C ASN A 70 -7.93 -8.51 -38.80
N GLY A 71 -7.29 -9.27 -37.92
CA GLY A 71 -6.46 -10.41 -38.30
C GLY A 71 -7.25 -11.65 -38.70
N ALA A 72 -8.56 -11.71 -38.42
CA ALA A 72 -9.44 -12.84 -38.71
C ALA A 72 -8.86 -14.21 -38.29
N GLY A 73 -8.09 -14.23 -37.20
CA GLY A 73 -7.37 -15.39 -36.69
C GLY A 73 -6.10 -15.78 -37.46
N TYR A 74 -5.74 -15.07 -38.53
CA TYR A 74 -4.50 -15.29 -39.27
C TYR A 74 -3.28 -14.77 -38.51
N SER A 75 -2.11 -15.20 -38.97
CA SER A 75 -0.84 -14.83 -38.36
C SER A 75 -0.04 -13.83 -39.19
N ILE A 76 0.74 -12.97 -38.54
CA ILE A 76 1.89 -12.31 -39.14
C ILE A 76 3.15 -12.94 -38.53
N ILE A 77 4.03 -13.47 -39.39
CA ILE A 77 5.21 -14.24 -39.01
C ILE A 77 6.46 -13.54 -39.52
N MET A 78 7.36 -13.17 -38.60
CA MET A 78 8.67 -12.60 -38.95
C MET A 78 9.66 -13.74 -39.25
N THR A 79 9.75 -14.12 -40.52
CA THR A 79 10.63 -15.21 -40.97
C THR A 79 12.12 -14.84 -40.90
N ALA A 80 12.44 -13.54 -40.95
CA ALA A 80 13.75 -12.97 -40.70
C ALA A 80 13.72 -11.98 -39.53
N SER A 81 14.89 -11.72 -38.93
CA SER A 81 15.00 -10.74 -37.84
C SER A 81 14.79 -9.32 -38.38
N LEU A 82 13.76 -8.65 -37.89
CA LEU A 82 13.52 -7.23 -38.16
C LEU A 82 14.31 -6.36 -37.18
N SER A 83 14.76 -5.20 -37.65
CA SER A 83 15.44 -4.20 -36.82
C SER A 83 14.47 -3.20 -36.18
N LYS A 84 13.18 -3.29 -36.50
CA LYS A 84 12.13 -2.37 -36.07
C LYS A 84 10.77 -3.09 -35.95
N PRO A 85 9.81 -2.52 -35.19
CA PRO A 85 8.42 -2.99 -35.14
C PRO A 85 7.72 -2.98 -36.51
N ILE A 86 6.56 -3.65 -36.62
CA ILE A 86 5.71 -3.56 -37.82
C ILE A 86 5.26 -2.11 -38.05
N PHE A 87 4.77 -1.47 -36.99
CA PHE A 87 4.35 -0.07 -36.97
C PHE A 87 5.28 0.75 -36.06
N ILE A 88 5.81 1.87 -36.53
CA ILE A 88 6.55 2.76 -35.63
C ILE A 88 5.59 3.43 -34.64
N LEU A 89 4.44 3.89 -35.13
CA LEU A 89 3.40 4.57 -34.36
C LEU A 89 2.00 4.07 -34.74
N LEU A 90 1.18 3.78 -33.74
CA LEU A 90 -0.27 3.65 -33.86
C LEU A 90 -0.94 4.89 -33.25
N THR A 91 -1.84 5.51 -34.00
CA THR A 91 -2.60 6.70 -33.57
C THR A 91 -4.06 6.51 -33.97
N ASP A 92 -5.01 6.52 -33.03
CA ASP A 92 -6.44 6.28 -33.34
C ASP A 92 -6.72 4.92 -34.03
N ALA A 93 -5.77 3.97 -33.95
CA ALA A 93 -5.85 2.71 -34.68
C ALA A 93 -6.63 1.65 -33.92
N LYS A 94 -7.20 0.69 -34.67
CA LYS A 94 -7.79 -0.53 -34.11
C LYS A 94 -7.13 -1.77 -34.70
N ILE A 95 -6.54 -2.62 -33.85
CA ILE A 95 -5.90 -3.88 -34.29
C ILE A 95 -6.45 -5.03 -33.45
N GLU A 96 -7.07 -6.02 -34.09
CA GLU A 96 -7.73 -7.12 -33.37
C GLU A 96 -7.58 -8.49 -34.04
N ASP A 97 -7.79 -9.57 -33.29
CA ASP A 97 -7.90 -10.97 -33.75
C ASP A 97 -6.70 -11.45 -34.57
N LEU A 98 -5.49 -11.30 -34.02
CA LEU A 98 -4.23 -11.48 -34.74
C LEU A 98 -3.24 -12.35 -33.96
N SER A 99 -2.59 -13.28 -34.64
CA SER A 99 -1.44 -14.00 -34.08
C SER A 99 -0.11 -13.41 -34.59
N LEU A 100 0.81 -13.10 -33.68
CA LEU A 100 2.13 -12.55 -33.99
C LEU A 100 3.22 -13.56 -33.61
N ASN A 101 4.04 -13.95 -34.59
CA ASN A 101 5.29 -14.64 -34.35
C ASN A 101 6.45 -13.69 -34.60
N ALA A 102 6.94 -13.10 -33.50
CA ALA A 102 7.92 -12.03 -33.52
C ALA A 102 9.35 -12.56 -33.67
N LYS A 103 10.15 -11.83 -34.44
CA LYS A 103 11.59 -12.04 -34.55
C LYS A 103 12.25 -10.69 -34.73
N ILE A 104 12.60 -10.04 -33.62
CA ILE A 104 13.18 -8.70 -33.60
C ILE A 104 14.55 -8.74 -32.94
N ASN A 105 15.52 -8.05 -33.55
CA ASN A 105 16.79 -7.70 -32.93
C ASN A 105 17.09 -6.25 -33.28
N SER A 106 16.95 -5.35 -32.30
CA SER A 106 16.95 -3.91 -32.57
C SER A 106 17.81 -3.13 -31.57
N GLY A 107 18.52 -2.12 -32.09
CA GLY A 107 19.18 -1.10 -31.28
C GLY A 107 18.32 0.14 -31.02
N ASP A 108 17.07 0.15 -31.48
CA ASP A 108 16.16 1.30 -31.30
C ASP A 108 15.72 1.42 -29.84
N ILE A 109 15.26 2.61 -29.46
CA ILE A 109 14.88 2.91 -28.07
C ILE A 109 13.60 2.16 -27.68
N LEU A 110 12.57 2.19 -28.54
CA LEU A 110 11.23 1.65 -28.28
C LEU A 110 10.98 0.44 -29.18
N ILE A 111 10.87 -0.73 -28.58
CA ILE A 111 10.67 -1.99 -29.29
C ILE A 111 9.36 -2.63 -28.87
N GLY A 112 8.60 -3.08 -29.87
CA GLY A 112 7.44 -3.96 -29.75
C GLY A 112 7.29 -4.77 -31.04
N ALA A 113 6.74 -5.98 -30.97
CA ALA A 113 6.45 -6.78 -32.17
C ALA A 113 5.48 -6.05 -33.10
N LEU A 114 4.41 -5.50 -32.52
CA LEU A 114 3.38 -4.80 -33.25
C LEU A 114 3.76 -3.34 -33.48
N ALA A 115 4.09 -2.62 -32.40
CA ALA A 115 4.44 -1.21 -32.53
C ALA A 115 5.48 -0.68 -31.56
N GLY A 116 6.16 0.40 -31.95
CA GLY A 116 7.01 1.17 -31.03
C GLY A 116 6.18 1.95 -30.00
N THR A 117 5.15 2.66 -30.47
CA THR A 117 4.25 3.47 -29.62
C THR A 117 2.79 3.27 -30.03
N SER A 118 1.90 3.29 -29.04
CA SER A 118 0.45 3.30 -29.24
C SER A 118 -0.17 4.52 -28.55
N THR A 119 -0.93 5.31 -29.32
CA THR A 119 -1.66 6.52 -28.87
C THR A 119 -3.12 6.42 -29.29
N ASN A 120 -4.05 6.64 -28.36
CA ASN A 120 -5.50 6.56 -28.57
C ASN A 120 -5.95 5.34 -29.38
N SER A 121 -5.26 4.21 -29.23
CA SER A 121 -5.47 3.03 -30.07
C SER A 121 -6.02 1.86 -29.26
N GLN A 122 -6.79 1.00 -29.92
CA GLN A 122 -7.41 -0.19 -29.35
C GLN A 122 -6.74 -1.44 -29.93
N ILE A 123 -6.13 -2.24 -29.07
CA ILE A 123 -5.45 -3.47 -29.47
C ILE A 123 -6.07 -4.63 -28.68
N SER A 124 -6.64 -5.62 -29.35
CA SER A 124 -7.28 -6.74 -28.65
C SER A 124 -7.09 -8.10 -29.31
N ASP A 125 -7.29 -9.15 -28.53
CA ASP A 125 -7.38 -10.53 -29.05
C ASP A 125 -6.12 -10.94 -29.83
N ILE A 126 -4.96 -10.74 -29.18
CA ILE A 126 -3.65 -11.00 -29.78
C ILE A 126 -3.00 -12.22 -29.14
N ASN A 127 -2.46 -13.11 -29.96
CA ASN A 127 -1.56 -14.17 -29.53
C ASN A 127 -0.11 -13.80 -29.88
N LEU A 128 0.76 -13.62 -28.88
CA LEU A 128 2.15 -13.24 -29.08
C LEU A 128 3.10 -14.41 -28.78
N THR A 129 4.02 -14.66 -29.70
CA THR A 129 5.12 -15.64 -29.59
C THR A 129 6.41 -15.11 -30.19
N GLY A 130 7.55 -15.76 -29.94
CA GLY A 130 8.78 -15.56 -30.71
C GLY A 130 9.98 -15.06 -29.89
N THR A 131 10.87 -14.30 -30.53
CA THR A 131 12.09 -13.78 -29.88
C THR A 131 12.29 -12.31 -30.21
N ILE A 132 12.45 -11.49 -29.18
CA ILE A 132 12.67 -10.05 -29.32
C ILE A 132 13.88 -9.69 -28.45
N SER A 133 14.87 -9.05 -29.06
CA SER A 133 16.07 -8.63 -28.35
C SER A 133 16.51 -7.21 -28.65
N GLY A 134 17.22 -6.63 -27.68
CA GLY A 134 17.81 -5.30 -27.72
C GLY A 134 16.95 -4.19 -27.12
N GLY A 135 17.27 -2.96 -27.50
CA GLY A 135 16.63 -1.70 -27.10
C GLY A 135 16.72 -1.29 -25.63
N ASN A 136 16.31 -0.05 -25.38
CA ASN A 136 16.26 0.53 -24.03
C ASN A 136 14.94 0.23 -23.33
N LYS A 137 13.84 0.26 -24.07
CA LYS A 137 12.47 0.04 -23.62
C LYS A 137 11.84 -1.03 -24.49
N THR A 138 11.77 -2.25 -23.96
CA THR A 138 11.43 -3.44 -24.75
C THR A 138 10.12 -4.05 -24.28
N GLY A 139 9.04 -3.74 -25.00
CA GLY A 139 7.77 -4.44 -24.87
C GLY A 139 7.72 -5.62 -25.83
N GLY A 140 7.09 -6.72 -25.44
CA GLY A 140 6.88 -7.82 -26.39
C GLY A 140 5.89 -7.43 -27.49
N LEU A 141 4.80 -6.75 -27.14
CA LEU A 141 3.79 -6.30 -28.11
C LEU A 141 4.00 -4.84 -28.54
N ILE A 142 4.06 -3.91 -27.58
CA ILE A 142 4.17 -2.46 -27.81
C ILE A 142 5.30 -1.90 -26.95
N GLY A 143 6.19 -1.08 -27.51
CA GLY A 143 7.23 -0.42 -26.70
C GLY A 143 6.65 0.48 -25.61
N SER A 144 5.85 1.48 -26.00
CA SER A 144 5.20 2.45 -25.09
C SER A 144 3.71 2.57 -25.37
N VAL A 145 2.90 2.47 -24.31
CA VAL A 145 1.43 2.63 -24.36
C VAL A 145 1.07 3.96 -23.72
N ASP A 146 0.48 4.87 -24.48
CA ASP A 146 0.02 6.16 -23.97
C ASP A 146 -1.26 6.02 -23.13
N ALA A 147 -1.55 7.03 -22.31
CA ALA A 147 -2.69 7.06 -21.37
C ALA A 147 -4.06 6.88 -22.03
N THR A 148 -4.15 7.15 -23.33
CA THR A 148 -5.37 7.07 -24.12
C THR A 148 -5.59 5.70 -24.78
N SER A 149 -4.59 4.83 -24.77
CA SER A 149 -4.66 3.52 -25.44
C SER A 149 -5.16 2.40 -24.51
N SER A 150 -5.78 1.40 -25.10
CA SER A 150 -6.25 0.19 -24.43
C SER A 150 -5.77 -1.08 -25.12
N ILE A 151 -5.20 -1.99 -24.34
CA ILE A 151 -4.75 -3.31 -24.76
C ILE A 151 -5.53 -4.36 -23.96
N SER A 152 -6.16 -5.33 -24.62
CA SER A 152 -6.99 -6.32 -23.94
C SER A 152 -6.93 -7.71 -24.55
N ASN A 153 -7.23 -8.74 -23.77
CA ASN A 153 -7.35 -10.13 -24.24
C ASN A 153 -6.08 -10.61 -24.96
N ILE A 154 -4.94 -10.56 -24.25
CA ILE A 154 -3.65 -10.93 -24.82
C ILE A 154 -3.18 -12.25 -24.22
N THR A 155 -2.81 -13.19 -25.08
CA THR A 155 -2.13 -14.42 -24.68
C THR A 155 -0.68 -14.37 -25.15
N VAL A 156 0.26 -14.61 -24.25
CA VAL A 156 1.69 -14.68 -24.55
C VAL A 156 2.22 -16.05 -24.21
N SER A 157 2.84 -16.71 -25.18
CA SER A 157 3.47 -18.03 -25.02
C SER A 157 4.72 -18.15 -25.88
N ASN A 158 5.63 -19.08 -25.57
CA ASN A 158 6.86 -19.31 -26.33
C ASN A 158 7.59 -18.00 -26.71
N LEU A 159 7.67 -17.05 -25.78
CA LEU A 159 8.29 -15.75 -25.99
C LEU A 159 9.59 -15.66 -25.20
N THR A 160 10.65 -15.22 -25.86
CA THR A 160 11.90 -14.83 -25.21
C THR A 160 12.15 -13.35 -25.45
N LEU A 161 12.20 -12.57 -24.37
CA LEU A 161 12.61 -11.17 -24.37
C LEU A 161 14.00 -11.03 -23.76
N GLU A 162 14.95 -10.46 -24.51
CA GLU A 162 16.31 -10.17 -24.01
C GLU A 162 16.69 -8.72 -24.27
N GLY A 163 16.78 -7.90 -23.23
CA GLY A 163 17.15 -6.49 -23.35
C GLY A 163 16.25 -5.58 -22.54
N GLY A 164 16.26 -4.28 -22.86
CA GLY A 164 15.56 -3.26 -22.08
C GLY A 164 16.37 -2.84 -20.86
N THR A 165 17.17 -1.78 -21.05
CA THR A 165 17.96 -1.16 -19.99
C THR A 165 17.15 -0.25 -19.06
N GLN A 166 15.93 0.13 -19.46
CA GLN A 166 15.06 1.06 -18.73
C GLN A 166 13.66 0.49 -18.45
N GLY A 167 13.31 -0.64 -19.06
CA GLY A 167 12.06 -1.35 -18.79
C GLY A 167 11.80 -2.45 -19.80
N THR A 168 11.30 -3.57 -19.30
CA THR A 168 11.01 -4.76 -20.11
C THR A 168 9.72 -5.42 -19.64
N GLY A 169 8.84 -5.81 -20.57
CA GLY A 169 7.64 -6.58 -20.26
C GLY A 169 7.01 -7.24 -21.48
N ALA A 170 6.30 -8.36 -21.27
CA ALA A 170 5.70 -9.14 -22.38
C ALA A 170 4.73 -8.33 -23.23
N ILE A 171 4.03 -7.37 -22.64
CA ILE A 171 3.10 -6.50 -23.36
C ILE A 171 3.77 -5.16 -23.66
N SER A 172 4.36 -4.53 -22.63
CA SER A 172 4.94 -3.20 -22.78
C SER A 172 6.18 -2.94 -21.94
N ALA A 173 7.03 -2.01 -22.39
CA ALA A 173 8.09 -1.49 -21.54
C ALA A 173 7.57 -0.40 -20.61
N THR A 174 6.67 0.46 -21.11
CA THR A 174 6.03 1.53 -20.35
C THR A 174 4.54 1.55 -20.66
N ASN A 175 3.71 1.45 -19.62
CA ASN A 175 2.27 1.52 -19.70
C ASN A 175 1.73 2.75 -18.98
N ALA A 176 1.17 3.71 -19.70
CA ALA A 176 0.34 4.78 -19.14
C ALA A 176 -1.16 4.54 -19.38
N GLY A 177 -1.52 3.63 -20.30
CA GLY A 177 -2.90 3.32 -20.67
C GLY A 177 -3.51 2.18 -19.88
N GLN A 178 -4.42 1.44 -20.52
CA GLN A 178 -5.12 0.29 -19.92
C GLN A 178 -4.61 -1.02 -20.53
N ILE A 179 -4.21 -1.95 -19.68
CA ILE A 179 -3.89 -3.33 -20.05
C ILE A 179 -4.83 -4.24 -19.25
N SER A 180 -5.56 -5.13 -19.93
CA SER A 180 -6.54 -5.99 -19.25
C SER A 180 -6.61 -7.40 -19.84
N ASN A 181 -6.99 -8.38 -19.02
CA ASN A 181 -7.19 -9.77 -19.45
C ASN A 181 -5.95 -10.32 -20.18
N VAL A 182 -4.82 -10.36 -19.48
CA VAL A 182 -3.54 -10.83 -20.01
C VAL A 182 -3.18 -12.15 -19.36
N THR A 183 -2.75 -13.12 -20.18
CA THR A 183 -2.19 -14.39 -19.71
C THR A 183 -0.82 -14.61 -20.33
N VAL A 184 0.19 -14.77 -19.48
CA VAL A 184 1.56 -15.10 -19.88
C VAL A 184 1.91 -16.48 -19.34
N SER A 185 2.22 -17.43 -20.23
CA SER A 185 2.46 -18.82 -19.87
C SER A 185 3.88 -19.12 -19.39
N GLN A 186 4.06 -20.29 -18.77
CA GLN A 186 5.31 -20.75 -18.14
C GLN A 186 6.53 -20.88 -19.07
N ASP A 187 6.31 -20.98 -20.37
CA ASP A 187 7.35 -21.08 -21.40
C ASP A 187 7.88 -19.70 -21.85
N VAL A 188 7.39 -18.61 -21.24
CA VAL A 188 7.85 -17.26 -21.49
C VAL A 188 9.05 -16.94 -20.60
N THR A 189 10.11 -16.37 -21.18
CA THR A 189 11.28 -15.86 -20.46
C THR A 189 11.48 -14.39 -20.78
N ILE A 190 11.58 -13.57 -19.74
CA ILE A 190 11.80 -12.13 -19.85
C ILE A 190 13.07 -11.79 -19.10
N HIS A 191 14.07 -11.27 -19.81
CA HIS A 191 15.33 -10.86 -19.24
C HIS A 191 15.58 -9.37 -19.54
N GLY A 192 15.44 -8.53 -18.52
CA GLY A 192 15.71 -7.09 -18.59
C GLY A 192 16.77 -6.63 -17.59
N SER A 193 17.42 -5.50 -17.85
CA SER A 193 18.50 -5.02 -16.98
C SER A 193 18.01 -4.15 -15.83
N SER A 194 16.92 -3.39 -16.01
CA SER A 194 16.29 -2.57 -14.98
C SER A 194 14.79 -2.45 -15.26
N ASN A 195 13.97 -2.39 -14.20
CA ASN A 195 12.51 -2.36 -14.25
C ASN A 195 11.92 -3.49 -15.11
N THR A 196 12.20 -4.73 -14.74
CA THR A 196 11.72 -5.90 -15.47
C THR A 196 10.40 -6.38 -14.86
N GLY A 197 9.32 -6.31 -15.63
CA GLY A 197 8.02 -6.86 -15.27
C GLY A 197 7.62 -8.01 -16.18
N GLY A 198 6.81 -8.93 -15.70
CA GLY A 198 6.28 -9.99 -16.55
C GLY A 198 5.33 -9.48 -17.65
N ILE A 199 4.61 -8.38 -17.41
CA ILE A 199 3.65 -7.79 -18.34
C ILE A 199 4.09 -6.39 -18.79
N ALA A 200 4.47 -5.54 -17.84
CA ALA A 200 4.92 -4.18 -18.10
C ALA A 200 6.24 -3.88 -17.37
N GLY A 201 7.23 -3.26 -18.00
CA GLY A 201 8.41 -2.81 -17.26
C GLY A 201 8.06 -1.75 -16.18
N ILE A 202 7.40 -0.68 -16.63
CA ILE A 202 6.91 0.42 -15.78
C ILE A 202 5.41 0.59 -16.04
N ASN A 203 4.62 0.59 -14.96
CA ASN A 203 3.19 0.87 -15.00
C ASN A 203 2.85 2.18 -14.31
N SER A 204 2.41 3.17 -15.09
CA SER A 204 1.74 4.40 -14.62
C SER A 204 0.25 4.44 -14.96
N GLY A 205 -0.23 3.45 -15.72
CA GLY A 205 -1.62 3.28 -16.12
C GLY A 205 -2.36 2.24 -15.26
N THR A 206 -3.24 1.47 -15.86
CA THR A 206 -3.98 0.39 -15.18
C THR A 206 -3.65 -0.96 -15.80
N ILE A 207 -3.35 -1.96 -14.96
CA ILE A 207 -3.27 -3.37 -15.32
C ILE A 207 -4.34 -4.12 -14.52
N THR A 208 -5.23 -4.85 -15.20
CA THR A 208 -6.31 -5.62 -14.56
C THR A 208 -6.39 -7.04 -15.08
N ASN A 209 -6.83 -7.99 -14.23
CA ASN A 209 -7.06 -9.40 -14.61
C ASN A 209 -5.86 -9.99 -15.36
N ALA A 210 -4.73 -9.99 -14.68
CA ALA A 210 -3.44 -10.29 -15.29
C ALA A 210 -2.82 -11.52 -14.62
N THR A 211 -2.49 -12.54 -15.40
CA THR A 211 -1.86 -13.77 -14.91
C THR A 211 -0.48 -13.92 -15.54
N PHE A 212 0.52 -14.15 -14.69
CA PHE A 212 1.88 -14.42 -15.12
C PHE A 212 2.39 -15.72 -14.50
N ASP A 213 2.72 -16.70 -15.35
CA ASP A 213 3.30 -17.99 -15.00
C ASP A 213 4.75 -18.17 -15.50
N GLY A 214 5.31 -17.17 -16.19
CA GLY A 214 6.63 -17.23 -16.84
C GLY A 214 7.83 -16.99 -15.92
N ASN A 215 9.02 -16.86 -16.52
CA ASN A 215 10.26 -16.56 -15.80
C ASN A 215 10.71 -15.11 -16.04
N VAL A 216 10.99 -14.36 -14.97
CA VAL A 216 11.58 -13.02 -14.99
C VAL A 216 13.02 -13.06 -14.49
N LYS A 217 13.94 -12.52 -15.29
CA LYS A 217 15.36 -12.38 -14.97
C LYS A 217 15.80 -10.92 -15.06
N GLY A 218 16.70 -10.52 -14.17
CA GLY A 218 17.34 -9.22 -14.25
C GLY A 218 18.09 -8.83 -12.99
N TYR A 219 18.47 -7.55 -12.88
CA TYR A 219 19.48 -7.13 -11.91
C TYR A 219 18.94 -6.35 -10.70
N GLU A 220 18.00 -5.43 -10.89
CA GLU A 220 17.71 -4.39 -9.88
C GLU A 220 16.25 -4.46 -9.37
N ILE A 221 15.28 -4.18 -10.23
CA ILE A 221 13.86 -4.05 -9.89
C ILE A 221 13.08 -5.06 -10.72
N LEU A 222 12.56 -6.10 -10.05
CA LEU A 222 11.91 -7.23 -10.69
C LEU A 222 10.50 -7.44 -10.12
N GLY A 223 9.53 -7.65 -11.01
CA GLY A 223 8.26 -8.23 -10.59
C GLY A 223 7.53 -9.05 -11.64
N GLY A 224 6.65 -9.94 -11.18
CA GLY A 224 5.92 -10.84 -12.07
C GLY A 224 4.88 -10.13 -12.95
N ILE A 225 4.41 -8.94 -12.57
CA ILE A 225 3.45 -8.15 -13.37
C ILE A 225 4.11 -6.87 -13.87
N ALA A 226 4.63 -6.07 -12.94
CA ALA A 226 5.34 -4.84 -13.24
C ALA A 226 6.75 -4.85 -12.63
N GLY A 227 7.72 -4.16 -13.22
CA GLY A 227 8.95 -3.83 -12.50
C GLY A 227 8.67 -2.74 -11.47
N GLN A 228 8.15 -1.61 -11.95
CA GLN A 228 7.69 -0.49 -11.13
C GLN A 228 6.20 -0.21 -11.35
N ASN A 229 5.49 0.11 -10.27
CA ASN A 229 4.09 0.51 -10.32
C ASN A 229 3.87 1.87 -9.65
N SER A 230 3.52 2.89 -10.44
CA SER A 230 2.96 4.17 -9.99
C SER A 230 1.47 4.32 -10.33
N GLY A 231 0.93 3.41 -11.13
CA GLY A 231 -0.48 3.34 -11.50
C GLY A 231 -1.29 2.37 -10.63
N SER A 232 -2.22 1.63 -11.24
CA SER A 232 -3.05 0.63 -10.57
C SER A 232 -2.82 -0.78 -11.12
N ILE A 233 -2.68 -1.75 -10.23
CA ILE A 233 -2.69 -3.19 -10.55
C ILE A 233 -3.83 -3.84 -9.74
N ILE A 234 -4.76 -4.48 -10.44
CA ILE A 234 -5.99 -5.01 -9.83
C ILE A 234 -6.18 -6.47 -10.28
N ASP A 235 -6.44 -7.36 -9.32
CA ASP A 235 -6.75 -8.77 -9.55
C ASP A 235 -5.67 -9.46 -10.41
N ALA A 236 -4.43 -9.33 -9.96
CA ALA A 236 -3.27 -9.91 -10.61
C ALA A 236 -2.81 -11.19 -9.91
N THR A 237 -2.40 -12.18 -10.71
CA THR A 237 -1.98 -13.50 -10.24
C THR A 237 -0.52 -13.75 -10.63
N TYR A 238 0.32 -14.00 -9.63
CA TYR A 238 1.66 -14.57 -9.80
C TYR A 238 1.57 -16.08 -9.63
N GLY A 239 1.64 -16.81 -10.73
CA GLY A 239 1.33 -18.23 -10.77
C GLY A 239 2.42 -19.13 -10.20
N ALA A 240 2.07 -20.38 -9.89
CA ALA A 240 2.93 -21.31 -9.14
C ALA A 240 4.20 -21.73 -9.89
N ASN A 241 4.21 -21.62 -11.22
CA ASN A 241 5.38 -21.96 -12.04
C ASN A 241 6.26 -20.75 -12.35
N ALA A 242 5.86 -19.57 -11.88
CA ALA A 242 6.63 -18.38 -12.11
C ALA A 242 7.90 -18.39 -11.27
N ASP A 243 8.97 -17.83 -11.83
CA ASP A 243 10.28 -17.74 -11.20
C ASP A 243 10.85 -16.34 -11.40
N ILE A 244 11.50 -15.81 -10.36
CA ILE A 244 12.23 -14.54 -10.41
C ILE A 244 13.68 -14.83 -10.02
N VAL A 245 14.59 -14.64 -10.98
CA VAL A 245 16.02 -14.87 -10.76
C VAL A 245 16.79 -13.56 -10.92
N ASN A 246 17.51 -13.18 -9.88
CA ASN A 246 18.49 -12.10 -9.96
C ASN A 246 19.83 -12.65 -10.47
N ASP A 247 20.24 -12.28 -11.68
CA ASP A 247 21.50 -12.75 -12.30
C ASP A 247 22.63 -11.70 -12.24
N GLY A 248 22.45 -10.66 -11.42
CA GLY A 248 23.33 -9.49 -11.35
C GLY A 248 24.39 -9.55 -10.27
N VAL A 249 25.64 -9.30 -10.68
CA VAL A 249 26.82 -9.18 -9.79
C VAL A 249 27.01 -7.79 -9.16
N ASN A 250 26.15 -6.81 -9.46
CA ASN A 250 26.23 -5.46 -8.86
C ASN A 250 25.20 -5.31 -7.73
N PHE A 251 25.68 -4.82 -6.58
CA PHE A 251 25.10 -5.07 -5.25
C PHE A 251 24.25 -3.94 -4.68
N THR A 252 23.91 -2.94 -5.48
CA THR A 252 23.27 -1.73 -4.98
C THR A 252 21.79 -1.79 -5.30
N TYR A 253 20.99 -2.23 -4.33
CA TYR A 253 19.52 -2.22 -4.32
C TYR A 253 18.83 -3.28 -5.20
N ARG A 254 18.35 -4.34 -4.56
CA ARG A 254 17.52 -5.36 -5.22
C ARG A 254 16.11 -5.24 -4.64
N TYR A 255 15.12 -5.05 -5.50
CA TYR A 255 13.72 -4.93 -5.13
C TYR A 255 12.95 -5.98 -5.88
N ILE A 256 12.46 -6.98 -5.16
CA ILE A 256 11.86 -8.16 -5.79
C ILE A 256 10.48 -8.37 -5.18
N GLY A 257 9.46 -8.37 -6.02
CA GLY A 257 8.11 -8.74 -5.63
C GLY A 257 7.44 -9.65 -6.65
N GLY A 258 6.58 -10.57 -6.20
CA GLY A 258 5.81 -11.40 -7.12
C GLY A 258 4.90 -10.59 -8.05
N ILE A 259 4.43 -9.41 -7.61
CA ILE A 259 3.66 -8.48 -8.46
C ILE A 259 4.52 -7.35 -8.99
N THR A 260 5.20 -6.62 -8.10
CA THR A 260 6.06 -5.49 -8.47
C THR A 260 7.35 -5.44 -7.67
N GLY A 261 8.44 -4.96 -8.26
CA GLY A 261 9.65 -4.66 -7.48
C GLY A 261 9.42 -3.46 -6.58
N LYS A 262 8.88 -2.38 -7.14
CA LYS A 262 8.53 -1.14 -6.41
C LYS A 262 7.08 -0.73 -6.61
N ASN A 263 6.44 -0.26 -5.55
CA ASN A 263 5.08 0.26 -5.58
C ASN A 263 4.99 1.66 -4.98
N SER A 264 4.62 2.65 -5.79
CA SER A 264 4.15 3.97 -5.37
C SER A 264 2.67 4.21 -5.70
N GLY A 265 2.06 3.29 -6.46
CA GLY A 265 0.65 3.30 -6.83
C GLY A 265 -0.22 2.36 -5.99
N THR A 266 -1.31 1.85 -6.58
CA THR A 266 -2.25 0.94 -5.92
C THR A 266 -2.10 -0.49 -6.43
N ILE A 267 -2.10 -1.46 -5.51
CA ILE A 267 -2.23 -2.89 -5.78
C ILE A 267 -3.40 -3.42 -4.96
N SER A 268 -4.37 -4.06 -5.62
CA SER A 268 -5.54 -4.66 -4.96
C SER A 268 -5.82 -6.06 -5.50
N GLY A 269 -6.17 -7.00 -4.61
CA GLY A 269 -6.63 -8.32 -5.02
C GLY A 269 -5.53 -9.22 -5.60
N ALA A 270 -4.27 -8.97 -5.25
CA ALA A 270 -3.16 -9.77 -5.74
C ALA A 270 -3.13 -11.17 -5.12
N ASP A 271 -2.97 -12.21 -5.94
CA ASP A 271 -2.85 -13.62 -5.52
C ASP A 271 -1.51 -14.22 -5.93
N ILE A 272 -0.68 -14.60 -4.94
CA ILE A 272 0.72 -14.97 -5.14
C ILE A 272 0.87 -16.44 -4.79
N ASN A 273 0.95 -17.26 -5.83
CA ASN A 273 1.03 -18.72 -5.74
C ASN A 273 2.44 -19.25 -6.02
N GLY A 274 3.24 -18.51 -6.79
CA GLY A 274 4.65 -18.82 -7.04
C GLY A 274 5.59 -18.42 -5.92
N ASP A 275 6.78 -18.98 -5.97
CA ASP A 275 7.86 -18.67 -5.04
C ASP A 275 8.59 -17.38 -5.47
N VAL A 276 8.98 -16.56 -4.50
CA VAL A 276 9.72 -15.32 -4.72
C VAL A 276 11.10 -15.42 -4.07
N MET A 277 12.13 -15.43 -4.91
CA MET A 277 13.52 -15.54 -4.48
C MET A 277 14.28 -14.24 -4.73
N GLY A 278 15.15 -13.84 -3.80
CA GLY A 278 15.93 -12.63 -3.96
C GLY A 278 17.11 -12.50 -3.00
N LEU A 279 17.69 -11.30 -2.92
CA LEU A 279 18.82 -11.03 -2.01
C LEU A 279 18.54 -9.93 -0.96
N GLU A 280 17.73 -8.93 -1.28
CA GLU A 280 17.38 -7.82 -0.39
C GLU A 280 15.98 -7.33 -0.76
N LYS A 281 15.21 -6.78 0.21
CA LYS A 281 13.86 -6.20 0.02
C LYS A 281 12.96 -7.07 -0.84
N ILE A 282 12.50 -8.17 -0.25
CA ILE A 282 11.77 -9.22 -0.95
C ILE A 282 10.37 -9.31 -0.34
N GLY A 283 9.36 -9.25 -1.19
CA GLY A 283 7.96 -9.43 -0.79
C GLY A 283 7.20 -10.34 -1.75
N GLY A 284 6.15 -11.00 -1.27
CA GLY A 284 5.24 -11.72 -2.16
C GLY A 284 4.57 -10.78 -3.16
N VAL A 285 4.15 -9.59 -2.73
CA VAL A 285 3.52 -8.58 -3.58
C VAL A 285 4.56 -7.58 -4.08
N ALA A 286 5.29 -6.94 -3.16
CA ALA A 286 6.20 -5.85 -3.48
C ALA A 286 7.56 -5.98 -2.78
N GLY A 287 8.66 -5.69 -3.46
CA GLY A 287 9.95 -5.54 -2.80
C GLY A 287 9.96 -4.31 -1.87
N GLU A 288 9.51 -3.18 -2.40
CA GLU A 288 9.31 -1.93 -1.66
C GLU A 288 7.94 -1.32 -1.96
N ASN A 289 7.23 -0.91 -0.90
CA ASN A 289 6.01 -0.12 -0.98
C ASN A 289 6.29 1.29 -0.45
N GLU A 290 6.48 2.23 -1.36
CA GLU A 290 6.86 3.62 -1.08
C GLU A 290 5.71 4.38 -0.37
N ALA A 291 5.99 5.57 0.16
CA ALA A 291 5.06 6.33 1.01
C ALA A 291 3.64 6.53 0.43
N THR A 292 3.51 6.69 -0.88
CA THR A 292 2.21 6.82 -1.56
C THR A 292 1.56 5.48 -1.93
N GLY A 293 2.31 4.39 -1.82
CA GLY A 293 1.92 3.05 -2.22
C GLY A 293 0.84 2.47 -1.32
N VAL A 294 -0.16 1.84 -1.94
CA VAL A 294 -1.28 1.18 -1.26
C VAL A 294 -1.40 -0.25 -1.74
N ILE A 295 -1.26 -1.21 -0.83
CA ILE A 295 -1.46 -2.64 -1.09
C ILE A 295 -2.64 -3.12 -0.25
N THR A 296 -3.64 -3.71 -0.91
CA THR A 296 -4.84 -4.19 -0.21
C THR A 296 -5.33 -5.53 -0.71
N ASN A 297 -5.98 -6.27 0.19
CA ASN A 297 -6.69 -7.52 -0.13
C ASN A 297 -5.81 -8.55 -0.85
N SER A 298 -4.52 -8.61 -0.51
CA SER A 298 -3.57 -9.51 -1.16
C SER A 298 -3.43 -10.81 -0.40
N VAL A 299 -3.18 -11.90 -1.13
CA VAL A 299 -3.03 -13.25 -0.58
C VAL A 299 -1.68 -13.83 -1.01
N MET A 300 -0.90 -14.31 -0.04
CA MET A 300 0.36 -15.01 -0.28
C MET A 300 0.23 -16.49 0.07
N ASN A 301 0.53 -17.36 -0.88
CA ASN A 301 0.52 -18.82 -0.75
C ASN A 301 1.89 -19.46 -1.00
N GLY A 302 2.74 -18.88 -1.85
CA GLY A 302 4.09 -19.39 -2.16
C GLY A 302 5.15 -19.08 -1.09
N LYS A 303 6.40 -19.48 -1.35
CA LYS A 303 7.55 -19.22 -0.48
C LYS A 303 8.21 -17.89 -0.80
N VAL A 304 8.71 -17.19 0.22
CA VAL A 304 9.60 -16.02 0.07
C VAL A 304 10.93 -16.32 0.73
N PHE A 305 12.03 -16.30 -0.02
CA PHE A 305 13.33 -16.71 0.51
C PHE A 305 14.54 -16.04 -0.13
N GLY A 306 15.64 -15.99 0.63
CA GLY A 306 16.94 -15.53 0.13
C GLY A 306 17.61 -16.56 -0.79
N ASP A 307 18.31 -16.11 -1.84
CA ASP A 307 19.06 -16.99 -2.76
C ASP A 307 20.21 -17.73 -2.03
N PRO A 308 20.17 -19.08 -1.95
CA PRO A 308 21.18 -19.88 -1.26
C PRO A 308 22.47 -20.08 -2.06
N LEU A 309 22.48 -19.81 -3.36
CA LEU A 309 23.61 -20.02 -4.27
C LEU A 309 24.43 -18.74 -4.50
N SER A 310 24.09 -17.65 -3.81
CA SER A 310 24.83 -16.42 -3.89
C SER A 310 26.31 -16.67 -3.54
N PRO A 311 27.27 -16.35 -4.43
CA PRO A 311 28.71 -16.53 -4.17
C PRO A 311 29.23 -15.67 -3.00
N LEU A 312 28.36 -14.87 -2.38
CA LEU A 312 28.61 -14.05 -1.19
C LEU A 312 28.40 -14.78 0.14
N HIS A 313 28.24 -16.11 0.12
CA HIS A 313 28.00 -16.95 1.30
C HIS A 313 29.08 -16.83 2.40
N GLU A 314 30.26 -16.25 2.09
CA GLU A 314 31.34 -16.05 3.07
C GLU A 314 31.18 -14.79 3.95
N SER A 315 30.29 -13.85 3.59
CA SER A 315 29.94 -12.72 4.46
C SER A 315 28.45 -12.80 4.82
N TYR A 316 28.14 -13.43 5.96
CA TYR A 316 26.82 -13.66 6.57
C TYR A 316 25.90 -12.42 6.76
N LEU A 317 26.16 -11.29 6.10
CA LEU A 317 25.50 -10.00 6.30
C LEU A 317 24.51 -9.57 5.19
N TYR A 318 24.42 -10.26 4.05
CA TYR A 318 23.73 -9.73 2.86
C TYR A 318 22.73 -10.65 2.15
N LEU A 319 22.28 -11.75 2.77
CA LEU A 319 21.35 -12.69 2.13
C LEU A 319 19.95 -12.58 2.74
N GLY A 320 18.97 -12.01 2.05
CA GLY A 320 17.58 -11.95 2.51
C GLY A 320 17.38 -11.03 3.71
N ASN A 321 17.85 -9.78 3.57
CA ASN A 321 17.49 -8.71 4.50
C ASN A 321 16.17 -8.07 4.07
N GLU A 322 15.34 -7.68 5.05
CA GLU A 322 14.04 -7.01 4.83
C GLU A 322 13.10 -7.87 3.98
N MET A 323 12.66 -8.99 4.57
CA MET A 323 11.77 -9.94 3.90
C MET A 323 10.40 -10.00 4.53
N GLY A 324 9.38 -9.76 3.72
CA GLY A 324 7.99 -9.91 4.11
C GLY A 324 7.27 -10.94 3.25
N GLY A 325 6.26 -11.60 3.81
CA GLY A 325 5.35 -12.39 2.98
C GLY A 325 4.56 -11.54 1.97
N ILE A 326 4.30 -10.26 2.27
CA ILE A 326 3.64 -9.31 1.36
C ILE A 326 4.63 -8.27 0.84
N VAL A 327 5.37 -7.59 1.72
CA VAL A 327 6.28 -6.48 1.34
C VAL A 327 7.65 -6.62 1.99
N GLY A 328 8.75 -6.45 1.25
CA GLY A 328 10.08 -6.37 1.87
C GLY A 328 10.22 -5.15 2.80
N LEU A 329 10.18 -3.96 2.20
CA LEU A 329 10.21 -2.67 2.89
C LEU A 329 8.92 -1.88 2.68
N ASN A 330 8.27 -1.45 3.76
CA ASN A 330 7.03 -0.68 3.72
C ASN A 330 7.20 0.72 4.31
N GLU A 331 6.87 1.73 3.49
CA GLU A 331 6.70 3.14 3.86
C GLU A 331 5.26 3.62 3.59
N GLY A 332 4.52 2.89 2.76
CA GLY A 332 3.11 3.14 2.46
C GLY A 332 2.15 2.33 3.33
N LYS A 333 1.01 1.95 2.73
CA LYS A 333 -0.11 1.29 3.40
C LYS A 333 -0.28 -0.16 2.94
N VAL A 334 -0.32 -1.10 3.89
CA VAL A 334 -0.68 -2.52 3.66
C VAL A 334 -1.92 -2.86 4.48
N ARG A 335 -3.02 -3.26 3.83
CA ARG A 335 -4.27 -3.57 4.54
C ARG A 335 -4.97 -4.83 4.07
N ASN A 336 -5.63 -5.51 5.01
CA ASN A 336 -6.48 -6.67 4.72
C ASN A 336 -5.75 -7.79 3.97
N SER A 337 -4.44 -7.93 4.17
CA SER A 337 -3.62 -8.92 3.47
C SER A 337 -3.43 -10.17 4.31
N THR A 338 -3.40 -11.33 3.64
CA THR A 338 -3.30 -12.63 4.29
C THR A 338 -2.09 -13.40 3.78
N VAL A 339 -1.31 -13.94 4.69
CA VAL A 339 -0.23 -14.90 4.40
C VAL A 339 -0.63 -16.26 4.94
N ASN A 340 -0.88 -17.19 4.02
CA ASN A 340 -1.52 -18.47 4.33
C ASN A 340 -0.55 -19.52 4.87
N THR A 341 -1.09 -20.65 5.33
CA THR A 341 -0.34 -21.76 5.93
C THR A 341 0.61 -22.47 4.97
N THR A 342 0.37 -22.37 3.66
CA THR A 342 1.26 -22.94 2.63
C THR A 342 2.50 -22.10 2.42
N ALA A 343 2.44 -20.82 2.79
CA ALA A 343 3.56 -19.91 2.64
C ALA A 343 4.65 -20.19 3.69
N GLN A 344 5.88 -19.92 3.29
CA GLN A 344 7.05 -20.00 4.14
C GLN A 344 7.94 -18.78 3.86
N ILE A 345 8.45 -18.13 4.91
CA ILE A 345 9.29 -16.93 4.78
C ILE A 345 10.62 -17.24 5.45
N GLU A 346 11.71 -17.25 4.68
CA GLU A 346 13.04 -17.68 5.13
C GLU A 346 14.12 -16.65 4.85
N GLY A 347 14.70 -16.03 5.89
CA GLY A 347 15.67 -14.95 5.73
C GLY A 347 16.76 -14.80 6.76
N THR A 348 17.59 -13.77 6.59
CA THR A 348 18.69 -13.49 7.53
C THR A 348 18.27 -12.48 8.58
N ALA A 349 17.80 -11.29 8.19
CA ALA A 349 17.43 -10.23 9.14
C ALA A 349 16.20 -9.43 8.69
N SER A 350 15.47 -8.88 9.67
CA SER A 350 14.22 -8.16 9.45
C SER A 350 13.22 -8.99 8.65
N VAL A 351 12.89 -10.18 9.17
CA VAL A 351 11.95 -11.09 8.52
C VAL A 351 10.59 -10.99 9.19
N GLY A 352 9.55 -10.65 8.42
CA GLY A 352 8.19 -10.61 8.93
C GLY A 352 7.20 -11.38 8.08
N GLY A 353 6.10 -11.78 8.71
CA GLY A 353 5.05 -12.48 7.98
C GLY A 353 4.36 -11.58 6.95
N VAL A 354 4.10 -10.31 7.26
CA VAL A 354 3.54 -9.34 6.31
C VAL A 354 4.64 -8.49 5.70
N VAL A 355 5.43 -7.81 6.54
CA VAL A 355 6.52 -6.94 6.07
C VAL A 355 7.86 -7.30 6.69
N GLY A 356 8.97 -7.12 5.97
CA GLY A 356 10.29 -7.23 6.56
C GLY A 356 10.57 -6.07 7.51
N LYS A 357 10.51 -4.84 6.98
CA LYS A 357 10.65 -3.59 7.72
C LYS A 357 9.50 -2.63 7.42
N ASN A 358 8.88 -2.09 8.46
CA ASN A 358 7.91 -1.01 8.40
C ASN A 358 8.60 0.27 8.89
N GLN A 359 8.66 1.34 8.08
CA GLN A 359 9.35 2.59 8.44
C GLN A 359 8.65 3.82 7.86
N SER A 360 9.15 5.02 8.16
CA SER A 360 8.72 6.27 7.50
C SER A 360 7.20 6.51 7.52
N ALA A 361 6.55 6.23 8.66
CA ALA A 361 5.10 6.26 8.84
C ALA A 361 4.31 5.18 8.07
N GLY A 362 4.98 4.09 7.70
CA GLY A 362 4.37 2.91 7.11
C GLY A 362 3.29 2.29 8.01
N GLU A 363 2.20 1.86 7.39
CA GLU A 363 1.01 1.38 8.06
C GLU A 363 0.64 -0.05 7.66
N ILE A 364 0.40 -0.91 8.65
CA ILE A 364 -0.12 -2.26 8.47
C ILE A 364 -1.41 -2.41 9.27
N ARG A 365 -2.52 -2.73 8.58
CA ARG A 365 -3.83 -2.95 9.25
C ARG A 365 -4.53 -4.21 8.82
N ASN A 366 -5.25 -4.83 9.75
CA ASN A 366 -6.16 -5.94 9.46
C ASN A 366 -5.48 -7.10 8.72
N SER A 367 -4.19 -7.30 8.93
CA SER A 367 -3.43 -8.33 8.22
C SER A 367 -3.31 -9.59 9.05
N THR A 368 -3.35 -10.74 8.38
CA THR A 368 -3.33 -12.05 9.03
C THR A 368 -2.19 -12.91 8.53
N VAL A 369 -1.46 -13.55 9.45
CA VAL A 369 -0.36 -14.46 9.11
C VAL A 369 -0.59 -15.83 9.74
N LYS A 370 -0.50 -16.88 8.91
CA LYS A 370 -0.64 -18.29 9.31
C LYS A 370 0.56 -19.17 8.91
N ALA A 371 1.64 -18.55 8.44
CA ALA A 371 2.79 -19.18 7.80
C ALA A 371 3.86 -19.63 8.80
N THR A 372 4.89 -20.32 8.28
CA THR A 372 6.15 -20.53 9.00
C THR A 372 7.14 -19.42 8.65
N ILE A 373 7.71 -18.79 9.67
CA ILE A 373 8.71 -17.72 9.55
C ILE A 373 10.02 -18.21 10.16
N LEU A 374 11.07 -18.27 9.34
CA LEU A 374 12.41 -18.68 9.72
C LEU A 374 13.36 -17.52 9.45
N ALA A 375 14.02 -17.01 10.49
CA ALA A 375 15.08 -16.03 10.33
C ALA A 375 16.35 -16.48 11.03
N ILE A 376 17.51 -16.01 10.56
CA ILE A 376 18.76 -16.21 11.28
C ILE A 376 18.79 -15.28 12.50
N TYR A 377 18.55 -13.99 12.33
CA TYR A 377 18.65 -12.99 13.39
C TYR A 377 17.28 -12.56 13.93
N ASN A 378 16.60 -11.62 13.27
CA ASN A 378 15.39 -10.99 13.79
C ASN A 378 14.14 -11.41 13.01
N ALA A 379 13.08 -11.78 13.74
CA ALA A 379 11.80 -12.12 13.14
C ALA A 379 10.59 -11.61 13.92
N GLY A 380 9.52 -11.28 13.20
CA GLY A 380 8.21 -11.05 13.79
C GLY A 380 7.05 -11.60 12.98
N GLY A 381 5.94 -11.87 13.65
CA GLY A 381 4.77 -12.47 13.00
C GLY A 381 4.12 -11.59 11.92
N ILE A 382 4.06 -10.27 12.15
CA ILE A 382 3.61 -9.27 11.18
C ILE A 382 4.81 -8.55 10.56
N ALA A 383 5.72 -8.03 11.39
CA ALA A 383 6.87 -7.26 10.92
C ALA A 383 8.18 -7.79 11.55
N GLY A 384 9.26 -7.88 10.79
CA GLY A 384 10.58 -8.05 11.40
C GLY A 384 10.91 -6.85 12.28
N VAL A 385 10.86 -5.66 11.68
CA VAL A 385 11.04 -4.38 12.36
C VAL A 385 9.85 -3.46 12.12
N ASN A 386 9.29 -2.90 13.19
CA ASN A 386 8.36 -1.78 13.14
C ASN A 386 9.05 -0.54 13.69
N ASP A 387 9.53 0.33 12.79
CA ASP A 387 10.37 1.47 13.13
C ASP A 387 9.57 2.65 13.71
N VAL A 388 10.27 3.69 14.16
CA VAL A 388 9.67 4.92 14.72
C VAL A 388 8.62 5.50 13.76
N LEU A 389 7.53 6.06 14.31
CA LEU A 389 6.35 6.57 13.61
C LEU A 389 5.52 5.52 12.85
N SER A 390 5.96 4.27 12.79
CA SER A 390 5.28 3.23 12.00
C SER A 390 4.19 2.52 12.80
N LEU A 391 3.14 2.05 12.13
CA LEU A 391 1.94 1.50 12.78
C LEU A 391 1.64 0.06 12.36
N ILE A 392 1.41 -0.79 13.36
CA ILE A 392 0.71 -2.07 13.23
C ILE A 392 -0.59 -2.00 14.02
N HIS A 393 -1.72 -2.25 13.35
CA HIS A 393 -3.04 -2.16 13.97
C HIS A 393 -3.91 -3.36 13.61
N THR A 394 -4.73 -3.84 14.55
CA THR A 394 -5.78 -4.87 14.30
C THR A 394 -5.29 -6.09 13.53
N SER A 395 -4.04 -6.50 13.73
CA SER A 395 -3.42 -7.59 12.97
C SER A 395 -3.28 -8.85 13.82
N SER A 396 -3.36 -10.02 13.18
CA SER A 396 -3.42 -11.31 13.87
C SER A 396 -2.42 -12.31 13.32
N VAL A 397 -1.76 -13.04 14.21
CA VAL A 397 -0.76 -14.05 13.84
C VAL A 397 -1.09 -15.39 14.49
N ASN A 398 -1.03 -16.46 13.71
CA ASN A 398 -1.10 -17.86 14.13
C ASN A 398 -0.04 -18.65 13.37
N ALA A 399 1.22 -18.43 13.74
CA ALA A 399 2.39 -18.85 12.96
C ALA A 399 3.36 -19.70 13.81
N VAL A 400 4.31 -20.33 13.13
CA VAL A 400 5.56 -20.80 13.76
C VAL A 400 6.64 -19.78 13.43
N ILE A 401 7.29 -19.23 14.44
CA ILE A 401 8.30 -18.17 14.29
C ILE A 401 9.59 -18.64 14.95
N ASN A 402 10.66 -18.79 14.17
CA ASN A 402 11.97 -19.22 14.65
C ASN A 402 13.03 -18.21 14.23
N ALA A 403 13.76 -17.64 15.20
CA ALA A 403 14.89 -16.76 14.93
C ALA A 403 15.83 -16.65 16.14
N SER A 404 17.06 -16.14 15.99
CA SER A 404 17.97 -16.05 17.12
C SER A 404 17.65 -14.89 18.06
N PHE A 405 17.52 -13.67 17.52
CA PHE A 405 17.46 -12.43 18.29
C PHE A 405 17.20 -11.17 17.43
N PRO A 406 16.27 -10.26 17.83
CA PRO A 406 15.07 -10.44 18.65
C PRO A 406 13.94 -11.18 17.92
N VAL A 407 13.00 -11.80 18.67
CA VAL A 407 11.86 -12.56 18.12
C VAL A 407 10.55 -12.14 18.78
N GLY A 408 9.53 -11.81 18.00
CA GLY A 408 8.23 -11.45 18.54
C GLY A 408 7.03 -12.02 17.79
N GLY A 409 5.93 -12.24 18.51
CA GLY A 409 4.71 -12.76 17.90
C GLY A 409 4.02 -11.81 16.92
N ILE A 410 4.23 -10.49 17.05
CA ILE A 410 3.77 -9.44 16.12
C ILE A 410 4.96 -8.76 15.46
N ALA A 411 5.91 -8.24 16.25
CA ALA A 411 7.09 -7.56 15.74
C ALA A 411 8.36 -8.14 16.34
N GLY A 412 9.42 -8.36 15.56
CA GLY A 412 10.72 -8.72 16.16
C GLY A 412 11.25 -7.58 17.01
N THR A 413 11.38 -6.41 16.39
CA THR A 413 11.72 -5.14 17.04
C THR A 413 10.60 -4.12 16.82
N ASN A 414 10.17 -3.46 17.89
CA ASN A 414 9.17 -2.39 17.84
C ASN A 414 9.74 -1.07 18.41
N ALA A 415 9.91 -0.08 17.55
CA ALA A 415 10.15 1.32 17.90
C ALA A 415 8.93 2.21 17.57
N GLY A 416 7.98 1.72 16.78
CA GLY A 416 6.71 2.38 16.48
C GLY A 416 5.55 1.97 17.39
N ASN A 417 4.35 1.98 16.83
CA ASN A 417 3.10 1.70 17.53
C ASN A 417 2.51 0.34 17.14
N ILE A 418 2.14 -0.46 18.13
CA ILE A 418 1.37 -1.70 17.96
C ILE A 418 0.08 -1.59 18.75
N TYR A 419 -1.05 -1.64 18.06
CA TYR A 419 -2.38 -1.51 18.66
C TYR A 419 -3.29 -2.68 18.31
N ASN A 420 -4.13 -3.09 19.25
CA ASN A 420 -5.27 -3.97 19.00
C ASN A 420 -4.91 -5.29 18.28
N SER A 421 -3.69 -5.80 18.50
CA SER A 421 -3.11 -6.90 17.72
C SER A 421 -2.96 -8.17 18.55
N ARG A 422 -3.05 -9.33 17.89
CA ARG A 422 -3.12 -10.64 18.55
C ARG A 422 -2.09 -11.62 18.04
N SER A 423 -1.37 -12.26 18.95
CA SER A 423 -0.52 -13.42 18.66
C SER A 423 -1.13 -14.71 19.22
N SER A 424 -1.17 -15.75 18.39
CA SER A 424 -1.58 -17.12 18.71
C SER A 424 -0.53 -18.11 18.19
N SER A 425 0.75 -17.80 18.37
CA SER A 425 1.87 -18.40 17.65
C SER A 425 2.78 -19.27 18.53
N ASN A 426 3.49 -20.21 17.89
CA ASN A 426 4.66 -20.86 18.49
C ASN A 426 5.90 -20.03 18.15
N ILE A 427 6.56 -19.47 19.17
CA ILE A 427 7.63 -18.48 19.02
C ILE A 427 8.87 -19.05 19.70
N ASN A 428 9.93 -19.25 18.94
CA ASN A 428 11.20 -19.80 19.43
C ASN A 428 12.34 -18.83 19.11
N GLY A 429 13.17 -18.53 20.12
CA GLY A 429 14.42 -17.83 19.87
C GLY A 429 15.48 -17.91 20.94
N ASP A 430 16.67 -17.41 20.65
CA ASP A 430 17.85 -17.60 21.49
C ASP A 430 18.07 -16.48 22.51
N GLY A 431 17.69 -15.24 22.20
CA GLY A 431 17.92 -14.10 23.08
C GLY A 431 16.65 -13.40 23.55
N TYR A 432 16.19 -12.35 22.87
CA TYR A 432 15.03 -11.56 23.29
C TYR A 432 13.77 -12.07 22.63
N VAL A 433 12.88 -12.66 23.41
CA VAL A 433 11.69 -13.33 22.90
C VAL A 433 10.44 -12.80 23.60
N GLY A 434 9.43 -12.40 22.83
CA GLY A 434 8.15 -11.94 23.38
C GLY A 434 6.93 -12.38 22.59
N GLY A 435 5.80 -12.56 23.27
CA GLY A 435 4.54 -12.91 22.62
C GLY A 435 4.00 -11.84 21.67
N ILE A 436 4.35 -10.57 21.89
CA ILE A 436 4.05 -9.44 20.99
C ILE A 436 5.33 -8.93 20.34
N ALA A 437 6.34 -8.55 21.14
CA ALA A 437 7.59 -8.00 20.63
C ALA A 437 8.84 -8.62 21.27
N GLY A 438 9.88 -8.88 20.50
CA GLY A 438 11.17 -9.29 21.08
C GLY A 438 11.82 -8.12 21.83
N LEU A 439 11.98 -7.00 21.14
CA LEU A 439 12.45 -5.73 21.70
C LEU A 439 11.40 -4.64 21.50
N ASN A 440 11.10 -3.86 22.54
CA ASN A 440 10.18 -2.72 22.48
C ASN A 440 10.82 -1.43 23.00
N SER A 441 11.00 -0.44 22.13
CA SER A 441 11.29 0.95 22.48
C SER A 441 10.12 1.90 22.15
N GLY A 442 9.11 1.41 21.43
CA GLY A 442 7.90 2.15 21.08
C GLY A 442 6.71 1.86 22.01
N THR A 443 5.51 1.88 21.46
CA THR A 443 4.26 1.72 22.21
C THR A 443 3.53 0.44 21.82
N ILE A 444 3.10 -0.34 22.81
CA ILE A 444 2.21 -1.49 22.64
C ILE A 444 0.95 -1.25 23.48
N VAL A 445 -0.23 -1.21 22.85
CA VAL A 445 -1.52 -1.02 23.54
C VAL A 445 -2.54 -2.07 23.10
N ASN A 446 -3.30 -2.58 24.07
CA ASN A 446 -4.44 -3.47 23.83
C ASN A 446 -4.08 -4.68 22.97
N ALA A 447 -2.95 -5.31 23.27
CA ALA A 447 -2.46 -6.48 22.55
C ALA A 447 -2.82 -7.75 23.31
N VAL A 448 -2.98 -8.86 22.58
CA VAL A 448 -3.36 -10.15 23.17
C VAL A 448 -2.40 -11.25 22.73
N VAL A 449 -1.86 -11.97 23.71
CA VAL A 449 -1.16 -13.23 23.51
C VAL A 449 -2.09 -14.34 23.97
N SER A 450 -2.58 -15.13 23.02
CA SER A 450 -3.61 -16.14 23.29
C SER A 450 -3.07 -17.35 24.06
N GLU A 451 -3.99 -18.11 24.65
CA GLU A 451 -3.72 -19.42 25.29
C GLU A 451 -3.06 -20.47 24.37
N ARG A 452 -3.17 -20.29 23.04
CA ARG A 452 -2.54 -21.18 22.06
C ARG A 452 -1.07 -20.83 21.82
N SER A 453 -0.62 -19.67 22.28
CA SER A 453 0.75 -19.24 22.10
C SER A 453 1.69 -20.03 22.99
N ARG A 454 2.84 -20.40 22.43
CA ARG A 454 3.97 -20.98 23.17
C ARG A 454 5.19 -20.12 22.88
N ILE A 455 5.78 -19.55 23.92
CA ILE A 455 6.87 -18.58 23.82
C ILE A 455 8.09 -19.22 24.47
N ASN A 456 9.04 -19.66 23.66
CA ASN A 456 10.22 -20.40 24.09
C ASN A 456 11.47 -19.56 23.80
N GLY A 457 12.24 -19.23 24.84
CA GLY A 457 13.46 -18.44 24.68
C GLY A 457 14.68 -19.00 25.43
N ASN A 458 15.88 -18.87 24.86
CA ASN A 458 17.11 -19.19 25.60
C ASN A 458 17.64 -18.00 26.45
N GLY A 459 17.12 -16.78 26.22
CA GLY A 459 17.54 -15.55 26.88
C GLY A 459 16.41 -14.84 27.65
N ALA A 460 16.31 -13.52 27.49
CA ALA A 460 15.26 -12.69 28.09
C ALA A 460 13.92 -12.91 27.40
N THR A 461 13.02 -13.59 28.10
CA THR A 461 11.74 -14.05 27.55
C THR A 461 10.59 -13.52 28.38
N GLY A 462 9.74 -12.70 27.77
CA GLY A 462 8.53 -12.20 28.40
C GLY A 462 7.28 -12.67 27.69
N GLY A 463 6.19 -12.85 28.43
CA GLY A 463 4.91 -13.22 27.83
C GLY A 463 4.41 -12.21 26.79
N ALA A 464 4.65 -10.91 27.00
CA ALA A 464 4.39 -9.87 26.01
C ALA A 464 5.67 -9.41 25.30
N VAL A 465 6.71 -9.06 26.07
CA VAL A 465 7.92 -8.42 25.54
C VAL A 465 9.19 -9.05 26.10
N GLY A 466 10.18 -9.36 25.26
CA GLY A 466 11.49 -9.82 25.74
C GLY A 466 12.23 -8.72 26.52
N VAL A 467 12.52 -7.60 25.86
CA VAL A 467 13.15 -6.41 26.47
C VAL A 467 12.33 -5.16 26.18
N ASN A 468 12.03 -4.37 27.21
CA ASN A 468 11.23 -3.15 27.11
C ASN A 468 12.00 -1.91 27.59
N THR A 469 12.09 -0.89 26.75
CA THR A 469 12.46 0.49 27.10
C THR A 469 11.36 1.50 26.77
N GLY A 470 10.31 1.06 26.07
CA GLY A 470 9.13 1.85 25.71
C GLY A 470 7.94 1.61 26.65
N THR A 471 6.74 1.66 26.07
CA THR A 471 5.46 1.51 26.80
C THR A 471 4.75 0.21 26.44
N VAL A 472 4.32 -0.53 27.47
CA VAL A 472 3.45 -1.71 27.38
C VAL A 472 2.19 -1.46 28.23
N PHE A 473 1.04 -1.38 27.57
CA PHE A 473 -0.22 -0.99 28.20
C PHE A 473 -1.37 -1.91 27.79
N LYS A 474 -2.19 -2.36 28.75
CA LYS A 474 -3.36 -3.22 28.50
C LYS A 474 -3.03 -4.47 27.66
N VAL A 475 -1.95 -5.17 27.98
CA VAL A 475 -1.61 -6.42 27.28
C VAL A 475 -2.11 -7.62 28.08
N LEU A 476 -2.93 -8.47 27.44
CA LEU A 476 -3.43 -9.71 28.02
C LEU A 476 -2.60 -10.89 27.51
N ILE A 477 -2.00 -11.65 28.44
CA ILE A 477 -1.18 -12.82 28.12
C ILE A 477 -1.77 -14.07 28.76
N ASN A 478 -2.23 -14.99 27.93
CA ASN A 478 -2.77 -16.29 28.35
C ASN A 478 -1.92 -17.46 27.85
N GLY A 479 -0.91 -17.20 27.01
CA GLY A 479 -0.02 -18.20 26.43
C GLY A 479 1.04 -18.72 27.40
N GLU A 480 1.63 -19.85 27.06
CA GLU A 480 2.74 -20.45 27.83
C GLU A 480 4.05 -19.74 27.52
N VAL A 481 4.84 -19.48 28.56
CA VAL A 481 6.17 -18.85 28.50
C VAL A 481 7.18 -19.80 29.11
N SER A 482 8.18 -20.19 28.33
CA SER A 482 9.27 -21.07 28.75
C SER A 482 10.62 -20.42 28.43
N ALA A 483 11.55 -20.40 29.39
CA ALA A 483 12.91 -19.93 29.09
C ALA A 483 14.04 -20.66 29.82
N PHE A 484 15.20 -20.78 29.18
CA PHE A 484 16.38 -21.38 29.81
C PHE A 484 17.01 -20.48 30.89
N ARG A 485 17.02 -19.15 30.68
CA ARG A 485 17.71 -18.19 31.58
C ARG A 485 16.78 -17.23 32.31
N LEU A 486 15.94 -16.49 31.59
CA LEU A 486 15.12 -15.42 32.18
C LEU A 486 13.70 -15.51 31.62
N ALA A 487 12.77 -16.07 32.40
CA ALA A 487 11.36 -16.15 32.06
C ALA A 487 10.53 -15.18 32.91
N ALA A 488 9.65 -14.38 32.28
CA ALA A 488 8.73 -13.48 32.96
C ALA A 488 7.33 -13.49 32.34
N GLY A 489 6.30 -13.32 33.18
CA GLY A 489 4.91 -13.35 32.73
C GLY A 489 4.54 -12.23 31.74
N VAL A 490 5.11 -11.02 31.90
CA VAL A 490 4.81 -9.88 31.02
C VAL A 490 6.04 -9.42 30.24
N VAL A 491 7.09 -8.95 30.94
CA VAL A 491 8.32 -8.45 30.32
C VAL A 491 9.54 -9.13 30.89
N GLY A 492 10.44 -9.64 30.04
CA GLY A 492 11.68 -10.30 30.45
C GLY A 492 12.66 -9.34 31.14
N ILE A 493 13.08 -8.27 30.46
CA ILE A 493 13.89 -7.18 31.03
C ILE A 493 13.16 -5.86 30.81
N ASN A 494 12.91 -5.13 31.88
CA ASN A 494 12.19 -3.86 31.81
C ASN A 494 13.03 -2.67 32.31
N SER A 495 13.18 -1.68 31.43
CA SER A 495 13.65 -0.32 31.72
C SER A 495 12.66 0.76 31.24
N GLY A 496 11.47 0.34 30.79
CA GLY A 496 10.38 1.21 30.34
C GLY A 496 9.15 1.10 31.25
N THR A 497 7.99 1.48 30.72
CA THR A 497 6.72 1.53 31.46
C THR A 497 5.85 0.32 31.15
N VAL A 498 5.33 -0.35 32.18
CA VAL A 498 4.38 -1.47 32.07
C VAL A 498 3.23 -1.26 33.04
N TYR A 499 1.99 -1.22 32.53
CA TYR A 499 0.81 -1.05 33.38
C TYR A 499 -0.45 -1.66 32.74
N LEU A 500 -1.40 -2.04 33.61
CA LEU A 500 -2.64 -2.74 33.25
C LEU A 500 -2.45 -3.98 32.35
N SER A 501 -1.30 -4.64 32.44
CA SER A 501 -1.02 -5.86 31.68
C SER A 501 -1.11 -7.08 32.59
N ASN A 502 -1.73 -8.15 32.12
CA ASN A 502 -2.08 -9.30 32.93
C ASN A 502 -1.55 -10.59 32.30
N PHE A 503 -0.89 -11.41 33.10
CA PHE A 503 -0.45 -12.75 32.73
C PHE A 503 -1.26 -13.80 33.49
N SER A 504 -1.89 -14.71 32.75
CA SER A 504 -2.62 -15.86 33.29
C SER A 504 -2.17 -17.21 32.70
N GLY A 505 -1.10 -17.20 31.89
CA GLY A 505 -0.55 -18.39 31.26
C GLY A 505 0.33 -19.24 32.18
N LYS A 506 0.87 -20.33 31.63
CA LYS A 506 1.89 -21.15 32.32
C LYS A 506 3.27 -20.51 32.16
N LEU A 507 4.04 -20.46 33.24
CA LEU A 507 5.43 -19.99 33.25
C LEU A 507 6.39 -21.13 33.63
N ASP A 508 7.45 -21.32 32.85
CA ASP A 508 8.48 -22.35 33.05
C ASP A 508 9.88 -21.74 32.80
N GLY A 509 10.87 -21.98 33.67
CA GLY A 509 12.23 -21.43 33.53
C GLY A 509 12.87 -20.91 34.82
N GLU A 510 14.14 -20.50 34.75
CA GLU A 510 14.85 -19.88 35.88
C GLU A 510 14.26 -18.48 36.15
N ILE A 511 13.44 -18.40 37.21
CA ILE A 511 12.75 -17.17 37.61
C ILE A 511 13.76 -16.26 38.30
N THR A 512 14.32 -15.29 37.59
CA THR A 512 15.09 -14.23 38.24
C THR A 512 14.16 -13.14 38.73
N GLN A 513 14.00 -13.03 40.05
CA GLN A 513 13.57 -11.79 40.69
C GLN A 513 14.57 -10.71 40.29
N ASN A 514 14.24 -9.85 39.32
CA ASN A 514 14.75 -8.47 39.25
C ASN A 514 13.94 -7.66 38.23
N ASN A 515 13.33 -6.59 38.74
CA ASN A 515 12.67 -5.47 38.07
C ASN A 515 11.17 -5.59 37.76
N SER A 516 10.38 -5.89 38.79
CA SER A 516 9.29 -5.00 39.22
C SER A 516 8.80 -5.43 40.60
N GLU A 517 8.32 -4.50 41.42
CA GLU A 517 7.45 -4.81 42.57
C GLU A 517 6.09 -5.38 42.12
N ASN A 518 6.07 -6.29 41.13
CA ASN A 518 4.85 -6.78 40.49
C ASN A 518 5.03 -8.21 39.95
N ILE A 519 5.86 -9.00 40.62
CA ILE A 519 5.85 -10.46 40.46
C ILE A 519 5.50 -11.06 41.82
N ASP A 520 4.24 -10.92 42.19
CA ASP A 520 3.59 -12.02 42.87
C ASP A 520 2.32 -12.35 42.11
N GLY A 521 2.07 -13.64 41.93
CA GLY A 521 0.84 -14.17 41.32
C GLY A 521 -0.34 -13.97 42.26
N GLY A 522 -0.66 -12.72 42.58
CA GLY A 522 -1.69 -12.32 43.52
C GLY A 522 -2.83 -11.59 42.83
N THR A 523 -4.00 -12.23 42.80
CA THR A 523 -5.35 -11.65 42.69
C THR A 523 -5.41 -10.12 42.72
N THR A 524 -5.79 -9.50 41.58
CA THR A 524 -6.68 -8.35 41.33
C THR A 524 -6.78 -7.14 42.29
N ASN A 525 -6.10 -7.09 43.45
CA ASN A 525 -6.38 -6.13 44.52
C ASN A 525 -5.19 -5.26 44.96
N GLN A 526 -3.99 -5.41 44.39
CA GLN A 526 -2.83 -4.54 44.73
C GLN A 526 -2.57 -3.40 43.73
N VAL A 527 -3.20 -3.41 42.55
CA VAL A 527 -3.11 -2.31 41.56
C VAL A 527 -3.98 -1.12 41.98
N THR A 528 -5.09 -1.37 42.67
CA THR A 528 -6.04 -0.33 43.11
C THR A 528 -5.44 0.60 44.16
N SER A 529 -4.57 0.11 45.05
CA SER A 529 -3.93 0.94 46.09
C SER A 529 -2.82 1.84 45.55
N LYS A 530 -2.06 1.37 44.54
CA LYS A 530 -0.95 2.15 43.97
C LYS A 530 -1.42 3.22 42.97
N ILE A 531 -2.55 2.99 42.29
CA ILE A 531 -3.24 4.01 41.49
C ILE A 531 -3.82 5.10 42.41
N LEU A 532 -4.35 4.73 43.59
CA LEU A 532 -4.80 5.70 44.60
C LEU A 532 -3.65 6.54 45.16
N ASP A 533 -2.49 5.94 45.45
CA ASP A 533 -1.29 6.64 45.94
C ASP A 533 -0.65 7.55 44.86
N LEU A 534 -0.60 7.10 43.60
CA LEU A 534 -0.11 7.91 42.47
C LEU A 534 -1.04 9.10 42.15
N MET A 535 -2.35 8.96 42.41
CA MET A 535 -3.32 10.05 42.29
C MET A 535 -3.33 11.00 43.50
N SER A 536 -2.86 10.56 44.68
CA SER A 536 -2.78 11.42 45.86
C SER A 536 -1.50 12.26 45.96
N ASP A 537 -0.38 11.80 45.38
CA ASP A 537 0.93 12.44 45.58
C ASP A 537 1.64 12.98 44.33
N ALA A 538 1.06 12.91 43.12
CA ALA A 538 1.69 13.46 41.91
C ALA A 538 0.85 14.54 41.23
N LYS A 539 1.42 15.75 41.20
CA LYS A 539 1.19 16.73 40.13
C LYS A 539 1.40 16.02 38.78
N VAL A 540 0.34 15.66 38.08
CA VAL A 540 0.41 15.20 36.68
C VAL A 540 0.61 16.43 35.81
N GLU A 541 1.84 16.94 35.77
CA GLU A 541 2.29 17.85 34.73
C GLU A 541 2.74 17.00 33.53
N THR A 542 1.90 16.97 32.50
CA THR A 542 2.25 16.72 31.09
C THR A 542 2.59 15.27 30.68
N ILE A 543 1.59 14.55 30.16
CA ILE A 543 1.83 13.50 29.17
C ILE A 543 1.98 14.22 27.82
N LEU A 544 3.21 14.33 27.31
CA LEU A 544 3.47 14.79 25.94
C LEU A 544 3.01 13.70 24.97
N ILE A 545 1.84 13.92 24.35
CA ILE A 545 1.29 13.09 23.28
C ILE A 545 1.74 13.73 21.97
N SER A 546 2.59 13.05 21.20
CA SER A 546 2.94 13.46 19.84
C SER A 546 1.74 13.32 18.91
N GLU A 547 1.57 14.32 18.05
CA GLU A 547 0.41 14.52 17.15
C GLU A 547 0.06 13.29 16.29
N GLU A 548 -1.25 13.10 16.09
CA GLU A 548 -1.92 12.17 15.15
C GLU A 548 -2.24 10.72 15.57
N ALA A 549 -2.54 10.45 16.84
CA ALA A 549 -3.33 9.28 17.25
C ALA A 549 -4.62 9.73 17.97
N THR A 550 -5.66 10.08 17.20
CA THR A 550 -6.88 10.76 17.66
C THR A 550 -7.89 9.84 18.36
N ILE A 551 -8.37 10.30 19.53
CA ILE A 551 -9.69 10.11 20.18
C ILE A 551 -10.03 8.68 20.67
N GLN A 552 -9.86 7.64 19.86
CA GLN A 552 -10.25 6.27 20.25
C GLN A 552 -9.46 5.77 21.48
N VAL A 553 -8.18 6.14 21.58
CA VAL A 553 -7.31 5.75 22.70
C VAL A 553 -7.77 6.41 24.01
N ALA A 554 -8.25 7.65 23.97
CA ALA A 554 -8.78 8.34 25.14
C ALA A 554 -10.15 7.78 25.56
N GLU A 555 -11.03 7.50 24.59
CA GLU A 555 -12.33 6.86 24.82
C GLU A 555 -12.18 5.44 25.38
N ASP A 556 -11.24 4.65 24.87
CA ASP A 556 -10.95 3.29 25.35
C ASP A 556 -10.32 3.29 26.76
N ILE A 557 -9.58 4.35 27.14
CA ILE A 557 -9.08 4.56 28.50
C ILE A 557 -10.23 4.83 29.47
N ILE A 558 -11.16 5.72 29.10
CA ILE A 558 -12.33 6.08 29.92
C ILE A 558 -13.29 4.90 30.05
N GLN A 559 -13.60 4.20 28.96
CA GLN A 559 -14.53 3.06 28.98
C GLN A 559 -13.99 1.90 29.84
N SER A 560 -12.67 1.67 29.83
CA SER A 560 -12.04 0.68 30.72
C SER A 560 -12.09 1.04 32.20
N LEU A 561 -12.16 2.32 32.57
CA LEU A 561 -12.34 2.73 33.97
C LEU A 561 -13.77 2.44 34.46
N ILE A 562 -14.76 2.62 33.57
CA ILE A 562 -16.17 2.34 33.83
C ILE A 562 -16.43 0.83 33.93
N ASP A 563 -15.88 0.03 33.02
CA ASP A 563 -16.09 -1.42 32.95
C ASP A 563 -15.49 -2.18 34.15
N PHE A 564 -14.53 -1.60 34.87
CA PHE A 564 -13.92 -2.15 36.09
C PHE A 564 -14.68 -1.82 37.39
N GLY A 565 -15.85 -1.17 37.31
CA GLY A 565 -16.66 -0.85 38.49
C GLY A 565 -16.06 0.25 39.38
N ILE A 566 -15.11 1.03 38.86
CA ILE A 566 -14.68 2.27 39.50
C ILE A 566 -15.79 3.30 39.26
N THR A 567 -16.80 3.31 40.14
CA THR A 567 -17.65 4.48 40.29
C THR A 567 -16.79 5.57 40.89
N THR A 568 -16.09 6.34 40.06
CA THR A 568 -15.78 7.70 40.48
C THR A 568 -17.16 8.35 40.65
N SER A 569 -17.54 8.61 41.89
CA SER A 569 -18.37 9.79 42.14
C SER A 569 -17.53 10.95 41.63
N LEU A 570 -17.66 11.25 40.34
CA LEU A 570 -17.19 12.49 39.77
C LEU A 570 -17.79 13.58 40.67
N PRO A 571 -16.98 14.50 41.21
CA PRO A 571 -17.52 15.73 41.76
C PRO A 571 -18.50 16.31 40.72
N GLU A 572 -19.60 16.92 41.16
CA GLU A 572 -20.73 17.42 40.35
C GLU A 572 -20.38 18.45 39.24
N ASP A 573 -19.11 18.56 38.84
CA ASP A 573 -18.57 19.52 37.88
C ASP A 573 -17.87 18.85 36.67
N SER A 574 -18.27 17.63 36.28
CA SER A 574 -17.78 17.03 35.03
C SER A 574 -18.42 17.70 33.81
N ASN A 575 -17.63 18.34 32.94
CA ASN A 575 -18.05 18.69 31.57
C ASN A 575 -16.91 18.56 30.54
N VAL A 576 -17.12 17.63 29.60
CA VAL A 576 -16.97 17.73 28.13
C VAL A 576 -15.61 18.03 27.49
N TYR A 577 -15.19 17.07 26.65
CA TYR A 577 -14.11 17.14 25.65
C TYR A 577 -14.45 18.08 24.49
N GLN A 578 -13.47 18.86 23.99
CA GLN A 578 -13.53 19.38 22.63
C GLN A 578 -12.14 19.45 21.96
N ILE A 579 -12.14 18.90 20.75
CA ILE A 579 -11.05 18.73 19.79
C ILE A 579 -10.85 20.06 19.04
N ALA A 580 -9.60 20.47 18.81
CA ALA A 580 -9.28 21.53 17.85
C ALA A 580 -8.34 20.97 16.77
N LEU A 581 -8.71 21.15 15.50
CA LEU A 581 -7.90 20.91 14.31
C LEU A 581 -7.47 22.26 13.73
N ASP A 582 -6.30 22.24 13.08
CA ASP A 582 -5.47 23.37 12.65
C ASP A 582 -5.98 24.13 11.41
N SER A 583 -5.63 25.43 11.28
CA SER A 583 -5.02 26.00 10.06
C SER A 583 -4.60 27.47 10.22
N ASN A 584 -3.43 27.79 9.66
CA ASN A 584 -2.87 29.13 9.42
C ASN A 584 -3.77 30.05 8.57
N ASP A 585 -4.15 31.23 9.08
CA ASP A 585 -3.85 32.55 8.48
C ASP A 585 -4.24 33.75 9.41
N PHE A 586 -3.60 34.90 9.17
CA PHE A 586 -3.54 36.16 9.94
C PHE A 586 -4.85 36.88 10.39
N ALA A 587 -4.86 37.55 11.57
CA ALA A 587 -4.83 39.04 11.71
C ALA A 587 -4.98 39.57 13.17
N LYS A 588 -4.43 40.77 13.38
CA LYS A 588 -4.08 41.45 14.64
C LYS A 588 -5.23 42.31 15.20
N THR A 589 -5.51 42.18 16.48
CA THR A 589 -6.20 43.23 17.29
C THR A 589 -5.43 43.39 18.59
N GLN A 590 -4.97 44.60 18.92
CA GLN A 590 -4.14 44.88 20.11
C GLN A 590 -4.96 45.64 21.15
N PHE A 591 -5.08 45.08 22.35
CA PHE A 591 -5.67 45.75 23.51
C PHE A 591 -4.59 46.09 24.52
N LYS A 592 -4.69 47.26 25.17
CA LYS A 592 -3.77 47.68 26.24
C LYS A 592 -3.94 46.82 27.49
N SER A 593 -2.83 46.56 28.19
CA SER A 593 -2.82 45.84 29.47
C SER A 593 -3.74 46.51 30.51
N GLY A 594 -4.63 45.72 31.15
CA GLY A 594 -5.59 46.19 32.15
C GLY A 594 -6.94 46.68 31.58
N SER A 595 -7.20 46.45 30.30
CA SER A 595 -8.50 46.77 29.68
C SER A 595 -9.59 45.80 30.14
N SER A 596 -10.81 46.33 30.29
CA SER A 596 -11.98 45.57 30.66
C SER A 596 -12.88 45.39 29.44
N ILE A 597 -13.05 44.16 28.93
CA ILE A 597 -13.83 43.93 27.71
C ILE A 597 -15.27 43.56 28.09
N GLN A 598 -16.23 44.34 27.60
CA GLN A 598 -17.65 44.00 27.64
C GLN A 598 -18.05 43.45 26.26
N MET A 599 -18.34 42.15 26.19
CA MET A 599 -18.61 41.48 24.92
C MET A 599 -20.12 41.29 24.74
N LYS A 600 -20.62 41.72 23.57
CA LYS A 600 -21.96 41.41 23.10
C LYS A 600 -21.87 40.36 21.99
N ILE A 601 -22.52 39.23 22.19
CA ILE A 601 -22.54 38.12 21.22
C ILE A 601 -23.91 38.10 20.56
N GLN A 602 -23.93 37.98 19.23
CA GLN A 602 -25.14 37.83 18.44
C GLN A 602 -25.30 36.39 17.95
N GLY A 603 -26.49 35.82 18.15
CA GLY A 603 -26.91 34.47 17.76
C GLY A 603 -28.41 34.42 17.46
N THR A 604 -28.94 33.24 17.19
CA THR A 604 -30.39 33.09 16.97
C THR A 604 -31.14 33.13 18.31
N PRO A 605 -32.26 33.88 18.42
CA PRO A 605 -33.11 33.85 19.62
C PRO A 605 -33.56 32.41 19.90
N GLU A 606 -33.55 32.00 21.18
CA GLU A 606 -34.00 30.69 21.70
C GLU A 606 -33.00 29.51 21.67
N GLN A 607 -31.76 29.70 21.21
CA GLN A 607 -30.72 28.66 21.37
C GLN A 607 -29.90 28.87 22.65
N THR A 608 -29.69 27.78 23.41
CA THR A 608 -28.72 27.76 24.51
C THR A 608 -27.39 27.24 23.97
N GLN A 609 -26.32 28.01 24.11
CA GLN A 609 -24.99 27.60 23.67
C GLN A 609 -23.99 27.68 24.83
N SER A 610 -23.16 26.65 24.98
CA SER A 610 -22.09 26.62 25.99
C SER A 610 -20.82 27.27 25.43
N LEU A 611 -20.28 28.25 26.15
CA LEU A 611 -19.08 28.97 25.75
C LEU A 611 -17.93 28.72 26.72
N TRP A 612 -16.76 28.41 26.15
CA TRP A 612 -15.53 28.11 26.87
C TRP A 612 -14.40 29.04 26.42
N MET A 613 -13.56 29.44 27.36
CA MET A 613 -12.38 30.26 27.09
C MET A 613 -11.16 29.61 27.72
N ILE A 614 -10.05 29.59 26.99
CA ILE A 614 -8.79 28.99 27.42
C ILE A 614 -7.71 30.07 27.34
N SER A 615 -6.96 30.26 28.43
CA SER A 615 -5.77 31.12 28.40
C SER A 615 -4.52 30.31 28.06
N SER A 616 -3.51 30.95 27.51
CA SER A 616 -2.17 30.38 27.25
C SER A 616 -1.44 29.84 28.49
N LEU A 617 -1.94 30.15 29.70
CA LEU A 617 -1.44 29.61 30.96
C LEU A 617 -2.24 28.37 31.42
N GLY A 618 -3.07 27.79 30.55
CA GLY A 618 -3.84 26.57 30.81
C GLY A 618 -5.08 26.79 31.70
N LYS A 619 -5.50 28.03 31.94
CA LYS A 619 -6.71 28.32 32.72
C LYS A 619 -7.93 28.23 31.81
N ILE A 620 -8.89 27.39 32.19
CA ILE A 620 -10.17 27.22 31.50
C ILE A 620 -11.25 27.98 32.29
N PHE A 621 -11.96 28.88 31.62
CA PHE A 621 -13.11 29.58 32.17
C PHE A 621 -14.39 29.07 31.50
N LYS A 622 -15.31 28.54 32.32
CA LYS A 622 -16.65 28.13 31.89
C LYS A 622 -17.62 29.26 32.18
N PHE A 623 -18.20 29.86 31.15
CA PHE A 623 -19.22 30.90 31.32
C PHE A 623 -20.63 30.32 31.49
N GLY A 624 -20.78 29.01 31.28
CA GLY A 624 -22.06 28.32 31.38
C GLY A 624 -22.86 28.41 30.08
N ASP A 625 -24.16 28.14 30.21
CA ASP A 625 -25.13 28.12 29.12
C ASP A 625 -25.67 29.54 28.88
N ILE A 626 -25.33 30.14 27.74
CA ILE A 626 -25.71 31.52 27.40
C ILE A 626 -27.06 31.49 26.66
N THR A 627 -28.02 32.25 27.18
CA THR A 627 -29.34 32.46 26.54
C THR A 627 -29.33 33.81 25.79
N PHE A 628 -29.64 33.78 24.50
CA PHE A 628 -29.76 35.00 23.70
C PHE A 628 -31.10 35.70 23.96
N ASP A 629 -31.09 37.04 24.05
CA ASP A 629 -32.31 37.84 24.15
C ASP A 629 -33.15 37.75 22.87
N VAL A 630 -34.35 38.35 22.89
CA VAL A 630 -35.28 38.34 21.75
C VAL A 630 -34.73 39.01 20.48
N ASN A 631 -33.66 39.79 20.60
CA ASN A 631 -32.94 40.40 19.48
C ASN A 631 -31.69 39.59 19.10
N GLY A 632 -31.56 38.36 19.62
CA GLY A 632 -30.46 37.46 19.36
C GLY A 632 -29.17 37.87 20.09
N SER A 633 -29.21 38.73 21.10
CA SER A 633 -28.01 39.26 21.74
C SER A 633 -27.84 38.78 23.19
N ALA A 634 -26.61 38.51 23.61
CA ALA A 634 -26.27 38.24 25.01
C ALA A 634 -25.04 39.07 25.42
N VAL A 635 -25.06 39.60 26.65
CA VAL A 635 -23.95 40.38 27.23
C VAL A 635 -23.23 39.54 28.26
N LEU A 636 -21.92 39.37 28.08
CA LEU A 636 -21.08 38.62 29.01
C LEU A 636 -20.49 39.51 30.11
N PRO A 637 -20.07 38.91 31.25
CA PRO A 637 -19.41 39.64 32.31
C PRO A 637 -18.13 40.31 31.82
N VAL A 638 -17.80 41.45 32.42
CA VAL A 638 -16.58 42.20 32.12
C VAL A 638 -15.35 41.41 32.55
N LEU A 639 -14.44 41.14 31.62
CA LEU A 639 -13.20 40.42 31.86
C LEU A 639 -12.04 41.40 32.04
N ASN A 640 -11.34 41.29 33.17
CA ASN A 640 -10.11 42.04 33.44
C ASN A 640 -8.91 41.17 33.02
N LEU A 641 -8.21 41.60 31.97
CA LEU A 641 -7.10 40.83 31.39
C LEU A 641 -5.75 41.42 31.78
N THR A 642 -4.74 40.54 31.93
CA THR A 642 -3.36 40.94 32.24
C THR A 642 -2.42 40.69 31.06
N LYS A 643 -1.19 41.26 31.11
CA LYS A 643 -0.20 41.23 30.03
C LYS A 643 0.26 39.82 29.60
N GLU A 644 0.00 38.79 30.40
CA GLU A 644 0.44 37.41 30.13
C GLU A 644 -0.65 36.52 29.50
N ASP A 645 -1.85 37.05 29.26
CA ASP A 645 -3.00 36.28 28.77
C ASP A 645 -3.12 36.37 27.25
N ASN A 646 -2.75 35.31 26.52
CA ASN A 646 -3.29 35.07 25.17
C ASN A 646 -4.59 34.29 25.31
N LEU A 647 -5.66 34.76 24.67
CA LEU A 647 -6.99 34.17 24.79
C LEU A 647 -7.38 33.40 23.53
N GLN A 648 -7.80 32.16 23.72
CA GLN A 648 -8.47 31.35 22.71
C GLN A 648 -9.93 31.15 23.11
N PHE A 649 -10.82 31.55 22.20
CA PHE A 649 -12.24 31.20 22.28
C PHE A 649 -12.50 30.01 21.38
N VAL A 650 -13.08 28.95 21.95
CA VAL A 650 -13.45 27.74 21.23
C VAL A 650 -14.96 27.61 21.26
N TRP A 651 -15.56 27.44 20.09
CA TRP A 651 -17.01 27.39 19.93
C TRP A 651 -17.40 26.38 18.83
N GLY A 652 -18.69 26.06 18.76
CA GLY A 652 -19.24 25.16 17.73
C GLY A 652 -19.52 25.78 16.36
N SER A 653 -19.40 27.11 16.19
CA SER A 653 -19.82 27.87 14.99
C SER A 653 -19.06 29.18 14.70
N GLU A 654 -18.64 29.41 13.45
CA GLU A 654 -17.77 30.48 12.90
C GLU A 654 -18.14 31.85 13.43
N ILE A 655 -17.14 32.62 13.85
CA ILE A 655 -17.37 33.98 14.33
C ILE A 655 -16.73 34.99 13.40
N SER A 656 -17.53 36.00 13.03
CA SER A 656 -17.04 37.22 12.40
C SER A 656 -17.03 38.36 13.42
N PRO A 657 -15.88 39.04 13.61
CA PRO A 657 -15.85 40.26 14.43
C PRO A 657 -16.60 41.40 13.71
N ILE A 658 -17.47 42.07 14.46
CA ILE A 658 -18.15 43.30 14.03
C ILE A 658 -17.43 44.47 14.71
N TYR A 659 -16.82 45.32 13.89
CA TYR A 659 -16.06 46.47 14.35
C TYR A 659 -16.94 47.72 14.45
N ASN A 660 -16.69 48.55 15.47
CA ASN A 660 -17.24 49.90 15.53
C ASN A 660 -16.50 50.83 14.55
N SER A 661 -16.92 52.10 14.50
CA SER A 661 -16.31 53.13 13.64
C SER A 661 -14.83 53.43 13.96
N ASP A 662 -14.36 53.05 15.14
CA ASP A 662 -12.97 53.25 15.60
C ASP A 662 -12.09 52.02 15.35
N ASN A 663 -12.61 51.04 14.60
CA ASN A 663 -11.92 49.78 14.25
C ASN A 663 -11.64 48.88 15.47
N GLU A 664 -12.40 49.05 16.56
CA GLU A 664 -12.39 48.18 17.73
C GLU A 664 -13.54 47.16 17.61
N ILE A 665 -13.34 45.93 18.12
CA ILE A 665 -14.38 44.89 18.07
C ILE A 665 -15.51 45.28 19.03
N GLU A 666 -16.71 45.55 18.50
CA GLU A 666 -17.89 45.92 19.27
C GLU A 666 -18.79 44.71 19.59
N SER A 667 -18.88 43.75 18.66
CA SER A 667 -19.63 42.51 18.86
C SER A 667 -19.11 41.36 18.01
N LEU A 668 -19.53 40.14 18.32
CA LEU A 668 -19.16 38.91 17.59
C LEU A 668 -20.44 38.27 17.03
N SER A 669 -20.45 37.92 15.74
CA SER A 669 -21.58 37.25 15.08
C SER A 669 -21.28 35.78 14.86
N VAL A 670 -22.16 34.88 15.32
CA VAL A 670 -21.97 33.42 15.27
C VAL A 670 -22.76 32.79 14.10
N GLY A 671 -22.07 32.12 13.17
CA GLY A 671 -22.59 31.41 11.99
C GLY A 671 -22.88 29.91 12.23
N SER A 672 -22.79 29.04 11.22
CA SER A 672 -23.22 27.61 11.32
C SER A 672 -22.17 26.54 11.00
N SER A 673 -20.86 26.81 11.13
CA SER A 673 -19.75 25.82 10.99
C SER A 673 -18.52 26.20 11.82
N THR A 674 -17.75 25.28 12.40
CA THR A 674 -16.69 25.53 13.43
C THR A 674 -15.51 26.47 13.05
N GLY A 675 -14.97 27.24 13.99
CA GLY A 675 -13.76 28.10 13.82
C GLY A 675 -13.08 28.52 15.14
N ILE A 676 -11.92 29.20 15.07
CA ILE A 676 -11.11 29.65 16.24
C ILE A 676 -10.78 31.15 16.11
N LEU A 677 -10.88 31.93 17.19
CA LEU A 677 -10.37 33.32 17.26
C LEU A 677 -9.32 33.46 18.37
N ASN A 678 -8.14 33.94 17.97
CA ASN A 678 -7.03 34.25 18.86
C ASN A 678 -6.98 35.77 19.12
N ILE A 679 -6.92 36.18 20.38
CA ILE A 679 -6.75 37.59 20.77
C ILE A 679 -5.40 37.76 21.50
N GLU A 680 -4.55 38.64 20.97
CA GLU A 680 -3.22 38.96 21.52
C GLU A 680 -3.26 40.33 22.22
N VAL A 681 -3.07 40.37 23.54
CA VAL A 681 -3.02 41.62 24.32
C VAL A 681 -1.59 42.17 24.30
N LYS A 682 -1.39 43.46 23.95
CA LYS A 682 -0.06 44.11 23.91
C LYS A 682 -0.03 45.35 24.82
N ASP A 683 1.17 45.86 25.09
CA ASP A 683 1.41 46.93 26.08
C ASP A 683 0.53 48.19 25.93
#